data_AF-A0A1G1YHP3-F1
#
_entry.id   AF-A0A1G1YHP3-F1
#
_cell.length_a   1.000
_cell.length_b   1.000
_cell.length_c   1.000
_cell.angle_alpha   90.00
_cell.angle_beta   90.00
_cell.angle_gamma   90.00
#
_symmetry.space_group_name_H-M   'P 1'
#
loop_
_entity.id
_entity.type
_entity.pdbx_description
1 polymer ?
#
loop_
_entity_poly.entity_id
_entity_poly.type
_entity_poly.pdbx_seq_one_letter_code
_entity_poly.pdbx_strand_id
1 'polypeptide(L)'
;MSNKITATKTKISTGLALGIIAVVAVAAAVAVGLNISAGLPAASPLFDREGLSEFSPVIAEKAAPSAVKVNQQYSAGSNYSLKISKPLSSLSVSGKITLASGAGLARIVLVDKNQKEYLVYESYSLLADKKSFKIDNICEETCLLDSVNPDYLRIEVVDANLKLDKVHYATSAGAKSGDVETQRKSLKSSQDSYKIKQINEQIKAKKMKWTAGETSVSKMSYADKKKLFISQDGTPVSELPDLQGFEYYKGGIFELKPTLKQATEKSTKSAKTSDSDIIVPDSWDWRNVHGENWMTSVKDQGPAGTCQAFAFMGGMEAQINLYYNNRVNIDLSEQIKPDCSFPGGEIEELIPRTGDYGYEPEAPDENCDPYAWRREIKGSPYCNYNYICSDWKERVWKSELKNKIIHIGEELVLNPDRISINPKEAKSINMLKEILIKRGPFRLDIISMQHAMVLEGYKTEKTTNEIIWIFKNSWGADWGENGYGEMKGILEDILAGILLSGPFTPPTNHSYWPAGFDNTIKCVDKDNDGYCNWGISEVKPSTCPVSCKPEKDCNDSNNKLGSFISDKDYNCCKIGKNCHSFADAATVPAPACVPKTCAQLGKNCGSWSNGCGTNINCGTCSAGKTCTNGVCACIPKTCAQLGKTCGSWSNGCGTNINCGTCAPASPTGVTANKGPQARQITATWHNPAGIDSLKLQRRTATGSWSTIATLSSKTTTYINTGLSCTSLYKYRIIAHNAGGDSSPSSETALVRPSCL
;
A
#
# COMPACT_ATOMS: atom_id res chain seq x y z
N MET A 1 -41.55 18.41 -68.55
CA MET A 1 -40.24 19.02 -68.87
C MET A 1 -39.19 18.28 -68.04
N SER A 2 -38.71 17.11 -68.46
CA SER A 2 -37.66 16.84 -69.48
C SER A 2 -36.39 17.66 -69.27
N ASN A 3 -35.37 17.04 -68.65
CA ASN A 3 -33.99 16.85 -69.15
C ASN A 3 -33.11 16.32 -68.00
N LYS A 4 -32.77 15.02 -67.97
CA LYS A 4 -31.56 14.38 -68.56
C LYS A 4 -30.23 15.03 -68.11
N ILE A 5 -29.50 14.35 -67.21
CA ILE A 5 -28.05 14.14 -67.33
C ILE A 5 -27.74 12.69 -66.91
N THR A 6 -26.79 12.13 -67.65
CA THR A 6 -26.52 10.75 -68.00
C THR A 6 -25.78 9.96 -66.91
N ALA A 7 -26.12 8.69 -66.76
CA ALA A 7 -25.34 7.71 -66.02
C ALA A 7 -24.21 7.14 -66.89
N THR A 8 -22.98 7.11 -66.37
CA THR A 8 -21.92 6.22 -66.86
C THR A 8 -21.46 5.36 -65.69
N LYS A 9 -21.61 4.05 -65.85
CA LYS A 9 -21.21 2.99 -64.92
C LYS A 9 -19.69 2.86 -64.89
N THR A 10 -19.12 2.77 -63.68
CA THR A 10 -17.98 1.88 -63.43
C THR A 10 -18.22 1.12 -62.12
N LYS A 11 -18.23 -0.22 -62.22
CA LYS A 11 -18.39 -1.18 -61.13
C LYS A 11 -17.24 -1.04 -60.13
N ILE A 12 -17.56 -0.88 -58.84
CA ILE A 12 -16.74 -1.39 -57.74
C ILE A 12 -17.66 -2.22 -56.83
N SER A 13 -17.14 -3.38 -56.42
CA SER A 13 -17.79 -4.49 -55.75
C SER A 13 -18.54 -4.11 -54.47
N THR A 14 -19.80 -4.49 -54.44
CA THR A 14 -20.67 -4.55 -53.26
C THR A 14 -20.13 -5.53 -52.23
N GLY A 15 -19.89 -5.07 -51.01
CA GLY A 15 -19.54 -5.95 -49.89
C GLY A 15 -19.18 -5.26 -48.59
N LEU A 16 -19.79 -4.10 -48.24
CA LEU A 16 -19.71 -3.51 -46.89
C LEU A 16 -20.69 -2.33 -46.72
N ALA A 17 -22.01 -2.54 -46.79
CA ALA A 17 -22.97 -1.42 -46.57
C ALA A 17 -24.37 -1.80 -46.09
N LEU A 18 -24.58 -2.99 -45.50
CA LEU A 18 -25.91 -3.40 -44.99
C LEU A 18 -25.99 -3.56 -43.47
N GLY A 19 -24.87 -3.51 -42.74
CA GLY A 19 -24.87 -3.63 -41.26
C GLY A 19 -25.03 -2.30 -40.50
N ILE A 20 -24.71 -1.15 -41.12
CA ILE A 20 -24.66 0.14 -40.42
C ILE A 20 -26.01 0.89 -40.47
N ILE A 21 -26.88 0.58 -41.43
CA ILE A 21 -28.17 1.27 -41.58
C ILE A 21 -29.24 0.74 -40.60
N ALA A 22 -29.15 -0.53 -40.18
CA ALA A 22 -30.13 -1.12 -39.26
C ALA A 22 -29.97 -0.66 -37.80
N VAL A 23 -28.74 -0.39 -37.35
CA VAL A 23 -28.47 0.05 -35.96
C VAL A 23 -28.86 1.51 -35.75
N VAL A 24 -28.72 2.36 -36.78
CA VAL A 24 -29.10 3.78 -36.72
C VAL A 24 -30.63 3.97 -36.75
N ALA A 25 -31.37 3.09 -37.42
CA ALA A 25 -32.83 3.16 -37.48
C ALA A 25 -33.53 2.77 -36.16
N VAL A 26 -32.97 1.81 -35.41
CA VAL A 26 -33.54 1.39 -34.12
C VAL A 26 -33.22 2.41 -33.02
N ALA A 27 -32.04 3.03 -33.04
CA ALA A 27 -31.67 4.09 -32.11
C ALA A 27 -32.51 5.37 -32.30
N ALA A 28 -32.95 5.67 -33.53
CA ALA A 28 -33.79 6.84 -33.81
C ALA A 28 -35.27 6.66 -33.40
N ALA A 29 -35.79 5.42 -33.40
CA ALA A 29 -37.19 5.16 -33.04
C ALA A 29 -37.45 5.21 -31.52
N VAL A 30 -36.44 4.88 -30.70
CA VAL A 30 -36.55 4.93 -29.22
C VAL A 30 -36.50 6.37 -28.69
N ALA A 31 -35.94 7.31 -29.45
CA ALA A 31 -35.83 8.72 -29.04
C ALA A 31 -37.09 9.58 -29.31
N VAL A 32 -38.10 9.09 -30.05
CA VAL A 32 -39.27 9.92 -30.47
C VAL A 32 -40.64 9.29 -30.13
N GLY A 33 -40.70 8.22 -29.34
CA GLY A 33 -41.96 7.77 -28.72
C GLY A 33 -43.10 7.40 -29.69
N LEU A 34 -42.79 6.88 -30.88
CA LEU A 34 -43.78 6.40 -31.84
C LEU A 34 -44.02 4.89 -31.68
N ASN A 35 -45.26 4.53 -31.35
CA ASN A 35 -45.74 3.14 -31.34
C ASN A 35 -45.97 2.65 -32.77
N ILE A 36 -45.23 1.63 -33.20
CA ILE A 36 -45.55 0.87 -34.43
C ILE A 36 -45.87 -0.57 -34.03
N SER A 37 -47.16 -0.92 -34.12
CA SER A 37 -47.64 -2.29 -34.03
C SER A 37 -47.57 -2.92 -35.43
N ALA A 38 -46.69 -3.90 -35.63
CA ALA A 38 -46.78 -4.83 -36.74
C ALA A 38 -46.23 -6.19 -36.27
N GLY A 39 -47.11 -7.20 -36.27
CA GLY A 39 -46.81 -8.55 -35.82
C GLY A 39 -45.74 -9.23 -36.68
N LEU A 40 -44.79 -9.87 -36.02
CA LEU A 40 -43.86 -10.83 -36.63
C LEU A 40 -44.29 -12.25 -36.23
N PRO A 41 -44.27 -13.22 -37.18
CA PRO A 41 -44.74 -14.57 -36.93
C PRO A 41 -43.78 -15.32 -36.01
N ALA A 42 -44.33 -16.22 -35.21
CA ALA A 42 -43.61 -17.11 -34.32
C ALA A 42 -42.56 -17.93 -35.09
N ALA A 43 -41.28 -17.76 -34.74
CA ALA A 43 -40.21 -18.63 -35.19
C ALA A 43 -39.97 -19.72 -34.14
N SER A 44 -40.28 -20.96 -34.51
CA SER A 44 -39.97 -22.18 -33.77
C SER A 44 -38.46 -22.38 -33.58
N PRO A 45 -38.01 -23.10 -32.54
CA PRO A 45 -36.59 -23.21 -32.20
C PRO A 45 -35.91 -24.27 -33.09
N LEU A 46 -35.20 -23.82 -34.12
CA LEU A 46 -34.22 -24.61 -34.85
C LEU A 46 -32.84 -24.04 -34.54
N PHE A 47 -32.23 -24.51 -33.47
CA PHE A 47 -30.78 -24.39 -33.29
C PHE A 47 -30.27 -25.72 -32.73
N ASP A 48 -30.03 -26.63 -33.66
CA ASP A 48 -29.22 -27.82 -33.45
C ASP A 48 -27.73 -27.46 -33.33
N ARG A 49 -26.99 -28.39 -32.77
CA ARG A 49 -25.68 -28.30 -32.11
C ARG A 49 -24.46 -28.03 -33.01
N GLU A 50 -24.58 -27.23 -34.07
CA GLU A 50 -23.47 -26.90 -35.01
C GLU A 50 -22.68 -25.63 -34.65
N GLY A 51 -23.00 -24.94 -33.56
CA GLY A 51 -22.34 -23.68 -33.17
C GLY A 51 -20.88 -23.78 -32.70
N LEU A 52 -20.34 -24.99 -32.50
CA LEU A 52 -18.90 -25.19 -32.28
C LEU A 52 -18.14 -25.49 -33.59
N SER A 53 -18.83 -25.85 -34.67
CA SER A 53 -18.20 -26.05 -35.99
C SER A 53 -18.16 -24.77 -36.84
N GLU A 54 -19.06 -23.81 -36.62
CA GLU A 54 -19.07 -22.53 -37.38
C GLU A 54 -18.11 -21.45 -36.85
N PHE A 55 -17.53 -21.65 -35.66
CA PHE A 55 -16.50 -20.77 -35.09
C PHE A 55 -15.22 -21.52 -34.72
N SER A 56 -14.88 -22.57 -35.48
CA SER A 56 -13.45 -22.78 -35.74
C SER A 56 -12.92 -21.45 -36.26
N PRO A 57 -11.78 -20.94 -35.75
CA PRO A 57 -11.06 -19.91 -36.47
C PRO A 57 -11.00 -20.32 -37.93
N VAL A 58 -10.95 -19.35 -38.84
CA VAL A 58 -10.36 -19.58 -40.14
C VAL A 58 -8.94 -20.12 -39.88
N ILE A 59 -8.81 -21.43 -39.69
CA ILE A 59 -7.56 -22.15 -39.90
C ILE A 59 -7.29 -21.78 -41.34
N ALA A 60 -6.21 -21.03 -41.54
CA ALA A 60 -5.68 -20.75 -42.86
C ALA A 60 -5.74 -22.06 -43.65
N GLU A 61 -6.69 -22.10 -44.58
CA GLU A 61 -6.91 -23.21 -45.47
C GLU A 61 -5.57 -23.40 -46.21
N LYS A 62 -4.81 -24.47 -45.88
CA LYS A 62 -3.79 -25.17 -46.72
C LYS A 62 -2.74 -26.01 -45.98
N ALA A 63 -3.11 -26.75 -44.93
CA ALA A 63 -2.45 -28.04 -44.64
C ALA A 63 -3.42 -28.90 -43.82
N ALA A 64 -3.75 -30.10 -44.29
CA ALA A 64 -4.48 -31.06 -43.47
C ALA A 64 -3.63 -31.34 -42.21
N PRO A 65 -4.14 -31.08 -40.99
CA PRO A 65 -3.35 -31.33 -39.79
C PRO A 65 -3.04 -32.81 -39.70
N SER A 66 -1.80 -33.12 -39.33
CA SER A 66 -1.42 -34.49 -38.96
C SER A 66 -2.16 -34.84 -37.68
N ALA A 67 -2.64 -36.08 -37.56
CA ALA A 67 -3.40 -36.51 -36.38
C ALA A 67 -2.74 -37.74 -35.75
N VAL A 68 -2.49 -37.67 -34.44
CA VAL A 68 -2.09 -38.81 -33.63
C VAL A 68 -3.32 -39.39 -32.95
N LYS A 69 -3.55 -40.70 -33.14
CA LYS A 69 -4.58 -41.42 -32.41
C LYS A 69 -4.09 -41.70 -30.99
N VAL A 70 -4.87 -41.29 -30.00
CA VAL A 70 -4.53 -41.45 -28.58
C VAL A 70 -5.37 -42.56 -27.94
N ASN A 71 -6.70 -42.43 -27.96
CA ASN A 71 -7.65 -43.35 -27.34
C ASN A 71 -7.37 -43.67 -25.86
N GLN A 72 -7.05 -42.66 -25.05
CA GLN A 72 -6.78 -42.83 -23.61
C GLN A 72 -7.85 -42.15 -22.78
N GLN A 73 -8.14 -42.70 -21.60
CA GLN A 73 -9.11 -42.16 -20.65
C GLN A 73 -8.40 -41.78 -19.35
N TYR A 74 -8.79 -40.64 -18.81
CA TYR A 74 -8.22 -40.02 -17.62
C TYR A 74 -9.36 -39.69 -16.65
N SER A 75 -9.21 -40.15 -15.41
CA SER A 75 -10.08 -39.82 -14.27
C SER A 75 -9.34 -39.05 -13.17
N ALA A 76 -8.06 -38.76 -13.38
CA ALA A 76 -7.17 -38.01 -12.51
C ALA A 76 -6.06 -37.37 -13.35
N GLY A 77 -5.28 -36.48 -12.73
CA GLY A 77 -4.17 -35.81 -13.39
C GLY A 77 -3.14 -36.78 -13.96
N SER A 78 -2.63 -36.51 -15.17
CA SER A 78 -1.65 -37.34 -15.86
C SER A 78 -0.91 -36.56 -16.95
N ASN A 79 0.16 -37.14 -17.50
CA ASN A 79 0.90 -36.57 -18.63
C ASN A 79 0.81 -37.50 -19.84
N TYR A 80 0.53 -36.94 -21.01
CA TYR A 80 0.59 -37.63 -22.29
C TYR A 80 1.79 -37.14 -23.09
N SER A 81 2.81 -37.99 -23.25
CA SER A 81 4.02 -37.66 -24.02
C SER A 81 3.69 -37.46 -25.50
N LEU A 82 4.05 -36.30 -26.04
CA LEU A 82 3.89 -35.99 -27.45
C LEU A 82 5.10 -36.53 -28.21
N LYS A 83 4.91 -37.62 -28.96
CA LYS A 83 5.96 -38.20 -29.83
C LYS A 83 6.12 -37.39 -31.13
N ILE A 84 6.22 -36.07 -31.03
CA ILE A 84 6.33 -35.14 -32.15
C ILE A 84 7.67 -34.42 -32.04
N SER A 85 8.56 -34.65 -33.00
CA SER A 85 9.93 -34.11 -32.98
C SER A 85 10.06 -32.73 -33.64
N LYS A 86 9.05 -32.30 -34.41
CA LYS A 86 9.07 -31.03 -35.15
C LYS A 86 8.38 -29.92 -34.36
N PRO A 87 8.83 -28.66 -34.50
CA PRO A 87 8.12 -27.51 -33.96
C PRO A 87 6.68 -27.44 -34.48
N LEU A 88 5.76 -27.04 -33.61
CA LEU A 88 4.33 -26.89 -33.88
C LEU A 88 3.99 -25.46 -34.28
N SER A 89 3.14 -25.33 -35.29
CA SER A 89 2.44 -24.09 -35.65
C SER A 89 0.98 -24.08 -35.18
N SER A 90 0.42 -25.24 -34.82
CA SER A 90 -0.85 -25.37 -34.12
C SER A 90 -0.98 -26.74 -33.46
N LEU A 91 -1.82 -26.84 -32.43
CA LEU A 91 -2.23 -28.08 -31.78
C LEU A 91 -3.68 -27.97 -31.30
N SER A 92 -4.47 -29.00 -31.58
CA SER A 92 -5.86 -29.13 -31.13
C SER A 92 -6.16 -30.58 -30.73
N VAL A 93 -7.28 -30.80 -30.05
CA VAL A 93 -7.64 -32.10 -29.48
C VAL A 93 -9.08 -32.50 -29.80
N SER A 94 -9.34 -33.81 -29.78
CA SER A 94 -10.68 -34.36 -29.92
C SER A 94 -10.90 -35.47 -28.93
N GLY A 95 -12.11 -35.59 -28.42
CA GLY A 95 -12.41 -36.50 -27.33
C GLY A 95 -13.80 -36.32 -26.74
N LYS A 96 -13.97 -36.82 -25.53
CA LYS A 96 -15.20 -36.73 -24.75
C LYS A 96 -14.88 -36.34 -23.31
N ILE A 97 -15.60 -35.37 -22.78
CA ILE A 97 -15.51 -34.98 -21.37
C ILE A 97 -16.83 -35.31 -20.68
N THR A 98 -16.74 -35.77 -19.44
CA THR A 98 -17.87 -35.96 -18.54
C THR A 98 -17.53 -35.35 -17.18
N LEU A 99 -18.16 -34.23 -16.82
CA LEU A 99 -18.02 -33.62 -15.50
C LEU A 99 -18.89 -34.40 -14.52
N ALA A 100 -18.34 -34.93 -13.42
CA ALA A 100 -19.10 -35.78 -12.52
C ALA A 100 -19.99 -34.98 -11.55
N SER A 101 -19.56 -33.78 -11.14
CA SER A 101 -20.35 -32.81 -10.35
C SER A 101 -20.17 -31.35 -10.80
N GLY A 102 -20.74 -30.41 -10.03
CA GLY A 102 -20.59 -28.97 -10.23
C GLY A 102 -19.17 -28.43 -9.97
N ALA A 103 -18.32 -29.21 -9.29
CA ALA A 103 -16.91 -28.93 -9.06
C ALA A 103 -15.98 -29.68 -10.03
N GLY A 104 -16.56 -30.31 -11.06
CA GLY A 104 -15.80 -31.01 -12.09
C GLY A 104 -15.00 -30.06 -12.97
N LEU A 105 -13.71 -30.36 -13.16
CA LEU A 105 -12.77 -29.64 -14.02
C LEU A 105 -12.06 -30.65 -14.94
N ALA A 106 -11.96 -30.32 -16.23
CA ALA A 106 -11.07 -30.96 -17.17
C ALA A 106 -10.28 -29.90 -17.93
N ARG A 107 -8.94 -29.94 -17.85
CA ARG A 107 -8.04 -29.03 -18.54
C ARG A 107 -6.91 -29.81 -19.22
N ILE A 108 -6.54 -29.36 -20.41
CA ILE A 108 -5.46 -29.90 -21.22
C ILE A 108 -4.50 -28.74 -21.49
N VAL A 109 -3.25 -28.91 -21.09
CA VAL A 109 -2.19 -27.89 -21.23
C VAL A 109 -1.05 -28.50 -22.04
N LEU A 110 -0.61 -27.81 -23.09
CA LEU A 110 0.61 -28.16 -23.80
C LEU A 110 1.81 -27.62 -23.02
N VAL A 111 2.75 -28.50 -22.70
CA VAL A 111 4.05 -28.13 -22.13
C VAL A 111 5.12 -28.36 -23.19
N ASP A 112 5.91 -27.32 -23.44
CA ASP A 112 7.03 -27.37 -24.38
C ASP A 112 8.34 -27.82 -23.70
N LYS A 113 9.37 -28.09 -24.49
CA LYS A 113 10.67 -28.55 -23.96
C LYS A 113 11.38 -27.54 -23.05
N ASN A 114 11.00 -26.27 -23.12
CA ASN A 114 11.50 -25.20 -22.26
C ASN A 114 10.57 -24.97 -21.04
N GLN A 115 9.61 -25.87 -20.79
CA GLN A 115 8.61 -25.78 -19.73
C GLN A 115 7.66 -24.59 -19.86
N LYS A 116 7.51 -24.01 -21.06
CA LYS A 116 6.46 -23.03 -21.32
C LYS A 116 5.14 -23.73 -21.56
N GLU A 117 4.09 -23.15 -21.00
CA GLU A 117 2.76 -23.74 -20.93
C GLU A 117 1.78 -22.96 -21.80
N TYR A 118 0.91 -23.70 -22.48
CA TYR A 118 -0.13 -23.14 -23.35
C TYR A 118 -1.44 -23.89 -23.12
N LEU A 119 -2.52 -23.16 -22.87
CA LEU A 119 -3.84 -23.78 -22.73
C LEU A 119 -4.28 -24.37 -24.08
N VAL A 120 -4.57 -25.67 -24.09
CA VAL A 120 -5.19 -26.34 -25.25
C VAL A 120 -6.69 -26.28 -25.13
N TYR A 121 -7.23 -26.63 -23.96
CA TYR A 121 -8.65 -26.60 -23.69
C TYR A 121 -8.92 -26.65 -22.18
N GLU A 122 -9.98 -25.98 -21.72
CA GLU A 122 -10.53 -26.16 -20.38
C GLU A 122 -12.05 -26.22 -20.40
N SER A 123 -12.62 -26.95 -19.46
CA SER A 123 -14.04 -26.93 -19.21
C SER A 123 -14.35 -27.25 -17.76
N TYR A 124 -15.29 -26.48 -17.23
CA TYR A 124 -15.89 -26.66 -15.91
C TYR A 124 -17.39 -26.37 -15.98
N SER A 125 -18.10 -26.46 -14.86
CA SER A 125 -19.56 -26.49 -14.85
C SER A 125 -20.27 -25.23 -15.38
N LEU A 126 -19.57 -24.09 -15.51
CA LEU A 126 -20.12 -22.86 -16.12
C LEU A 126 -19.76 -22.70 -17.60
N LEU A 127 -18.78 -23.46 -18.11
CA LEU A 127 -18.43 -23.49 -19.53
C LEU A 127 -19.15 -24.61 -20.29
N ALA A 128 -19.67 -25.62 -19.58
CA ALA A 128 -20.36 -26.75 -20.17
C ALA A 128 -21.89 -26.64 -20.05
N ASP A 129 -22.59 -26.83 -21.17
CA ASP A 129 -24.06 -26.91 -21.25
C ASP A 129 -24.62 -28.23 -20.71
N LYS A 130 -23.82 -29.30 -20.77
CA LYS A 130 -24.21 -30.67 -20.41
C LYS A 130 -23.13 -31.34 -19.58
N LYS A 131 -23.57 -32.31 -18.78
CA LYS A 131 -22.70 -33.16 -17.96
C LYS A 131 -21.67 -33.93 -18.80
N SER A 132 -22.05 -34.39 -20.00
CA SER A 132 -21.20 -35.15 -20.92
C SER A 132 -21.31 -34.59 -22.33
N PHE A 133 -20.18 -34.29 -22.95
CA PHE A 133 -20.10 -33.70 -24.29
C PHE A 133 -18.84 -34.15 -25.03
N LYS A 134 -18.87 -34.02 -26.36
CA LYS A 134 -17.71 -34.28 -27.22
C LYS A 134 -17.01 -32.96 -27.51
N ILE A 135 -15.69 -33.03 -27.59
CA ILE A 135 -14.87 -31.97 -28.15
C ILE A 135 -14.28 -32.50 -29.45
N ASP A 136 -14.31 -31.69 -30.51
CA ASP A 136 -13.76 -32.07 -31.81
C ASP A 136 -12.91 -30.93 -32.34
N ASN A 137 -11.69 -31.29 -32.75
CA ASN A 137 -10.65 -30.38 -33.23
C ASN A 137 -10.52 -29.04 -32.45
N ILE A 138 -10.64 -29.06 -31.12
CA ILE A 138 -10.69 -27.83 -30.31
C ILE A 138 -9.30 -27.40 -29.85
N CYS A 139 -9.07 -26.09 -29.81
CA CYS A 139 -7.87 -25.46 -29.31
C CYS A 139 -8.20 -24.09 -28.68
N GLU A 140 -7.32 -23.62 -27.81
CA GLU A 140 -7.39 -22.30 -27.19
C GLU A 140 -6.16 -21.49 -27.64
N GLU A 141 -5.16 -21.35 -26.76
CA GLU A 141 -3.90 -20.66 -27.08
C GLU A 141 -3.08 -21.41 -28.13
N THR A 142 -3.31 -22.72 -28.25
CA THR A 142 -2.59 -23.59 -29.19
C THR A 142 -3.15 -23.57 -30.61
N CYS A 143 -4.21 -22.80 -30.90
CA CYS A 143 -4.71 -22.65 -32.26
C CYS A 143 -3.69 -22.02 -33.22
N LEU A 144 -2.82 -21.16 -32.69
CA LEU A 144 -1.77 -20.49 -33.45
C LEU A 144 -0.49 -20.40 -32.62
N LEU A 145 0.46 -21.28 -32.90
CA LEU A 145 1.76 -21.38 -32.23
C LEU A 145 2.86 -20.84 -33.13
N ASP A 146 3.91 -20.28 -32.53
CA ASP A 146 5.09 -19.77 -33.23
C ASP A 146 6.23 -20.73 -32.94
N SER A 147 6.29 -21.78 -33.77
CA SER A 147 7.37 -22.75 -33.77
C SER A 147 7.68 -23.36 -32.39
N VAL A 148 6.64 -23.83 -31.69
CA VAL A 148 6.77 -24.37 -30.33
C VAL A 148 7.25 -25.82 -30.36
N ASN A 149 8.32 -26.15 -29.62
CA ASN A 149 8.84 -27.52 -29.53
C ASN A 149 8.12 -28.32 -28.44
N PRO A 150 7.17 -29.21 -28.79
CA PRO A 150 6.32 -29.86 -27.81
C PRO A 150 7.11 -30.90 -26.99
N ASP A 151 6.68 -31.11 -25.74
CA ASP A 151 7.18 -32.19 -24.89
C ASP A 151 6.04 -33.14 -24.50
N TYR A 152 5.04 -32.64 -23.75
CA TYR A 152 3.88 -33.43 -23.34
C TYR A 152 2.62 -32.58 -23.21
N LEU A 153 1.46 -33.24 -23.20
CA LEU A 153 0.21 -32.65 -22.72
C LEU A 153 0.05 -32.99 -21.24
N ARG A 154 -0.07 -31.97 -20.40
CA ARG A 154 -0.52 -32.13 -19.02
C ARG A 154 -2.05 -32.18 -19.00
N ILE A 155 -2.57 -33.25 -18.42
CA ILE A 155 -3.99 -33.51 -18.27
C ILE A 155 -4.33 -33.25 -16.81
N GLU A 156 -5.20 -32.27 -16.56
CA GLU A 156 -5.66 -31.88 -15.24
C GLU A 156 -7.14 -32.25 -15.14
N VAL A 157 -7.48 -33.21 -14.28
CA VAL A 157 -8.85 -33.74 -14.14
C VAL A 157 -9.20 -33.80 -12.66
N VAL A 158 -10.29 -33.13 -12.29
CA VAL A 158 -10.87 -33.13 -10.95
C VAL A 158 -12.34 -33.48 -11.09
N ASP A 159 -12.77 -34.60 -10.47
CA ASP A 159 -14.16 -35.09 -10.52
C ASP A 159 -14.79 -34.98 -11.91
N ALA A 160 -14.04 -35.47 -12.88
CA ALA A 160 -14.42 -35.54 -14.26
C ALA A 160 -13.76 -36.77 -14.91
N ASN A 161 -14.22 -37.12 -16.10
CA ASN A 161 -13.60 -38.11 -16.95
C ASN A 161 -13.31 -37.47 -18.29
N LEU A 162 -12.05 -37.50 -18.73
CA LEU A 162 -11.63 -37.08 -20.06
C LEU A 162 -11.20 -38.32 -20.85
N LYS A 163 -11.84 -38.56 -21.99
CA LYS A 163 -11.35 -39.49 -23.01
C LYS A 163 -10.74 -38.68 -24.15
N LEU A 164 -9.42 -38.75 -24.30
CA LEU A 164 -8.69 -38.13 -25.40
C LEU A 164 -8.58 -39.11 -26.56
N ASP A 165 -9.28 -38.82 -27.65
CA ASP A 165 -9.34 -39.69 -28.83
C ASP A 165 -8.20 -39.36 -29.81
N LYS A 166 -7.99 -38.07 -30.11
CA LYS A 166 -7.01 -37.60 -31.09
C LYS A 166 -6.33 -36.29 -30.64
N VAL A 167 -5.08 -36.13 -31.08
CA VAL A 167 -4.35 -34.86 -31.08
C VAL A 167 -4.07 -34.50 -32.53
N HIS A 168 -4.53 -33.35 -32.98
CA HIS A 168 -4.24 -32.83 -34.32
C HIS A 168 -3.18 -31.73 -34.21
N TYR A 169 -2.30 -31.64 -35.19
CA TYR A 169 -1.20 -30.68 -35.18
C TYR A 169 -0.73 -30.31 -36.59
N ALA A 170 -0.11 -29.13 -36.69
CA ALA A 170 0.61 -28.70 -37.88
C ALA A 170 2.05 -28.29 -37.51
N THR A 171 2.99 -28.51 -38.43
CA THR A 171 4.43 -28.19 -38.22
C THR A 171 4.98 -27.16 -39.21
N SER A 172 4.17 -26.75 -40.18
CA SER A 172 4.52 -25.73 -41.18
C SER A 172 3.76 -24.44 -40.87
N ALA A 173 4.44 -23.30 -40.89
CA ALA A 173 3.83 -21.99 -40.76
C ALA A 173 2.92 -21.73 -41.96
N GLY A 174 1.60 -21.87 -41.76
CA GLY A 174 0.60 -21.37 -42.72
C GLY A 174 0.43 -19.85 -42.68
N ALA A 175 1.05 -19.18 -41.71
CA ALA A 175 0.98 -17.74 -41.56
C ALA A 175 2.00 -17.06 -42.49
N LYS A 176 1.47 -16.34 -43.50
CA LYS A 176 2.19 -15.26 -44.17
C LYS A 176 2.74 -14.29 -43.12
N SER A 177 3.81 -13.58 -43.47
CA SER A 177 4.58 -12.58 -42.72
C SER A 177 3.78 -11.38 -42.14
N GLY A 178 2.63 -11.61 -41.53
CA GLY A 178 1.88 -10.66 -40.72
C GLY A 178 2.06 -10.97 -39.23
N ASP A 179 1.74 -9.99 -38.40
CA ASP A 179 1.91 -10.04 -36.95
C ASP A 179 1.08 -11.17 -36.30
N VAL A 180 1.73 -12.32 -36.08
CA VAL A 180 1.16 -13.52 -35.43
C VAL A 180 0.57 -13.19 -34.07
N GLU A 181 1.14 -12.21 -33.37
CA GLU A 181 0.67 -11.80 -32.04
C GLU A 181 -0.67 -11.08 -32.11
N THR A 182 -0.85 -10.18 -33.08
CA THR A 182 -2.16 -9.55 -33.34
C THR A 182 -3.23 -10.60 -33.69
N GLN A 183 -2.88 -11.61 -34.49
CA GLN A 183 -3.80 -12.70 -34.81
C GLN A 183 -4.19 -13.52 -33.57
N ARG A 184 -3.22 -13.88 -32.72
CA ARG A 184 -3.49 -14.57 -31.45
C ARG A 184 -4.43 -13.79 -30.55
N LYS A 185 -4.19 -12.48 -30.39
CA LYS A 185 -5.06 -11.61 -29.60
C LYS A 185 -6.49 -11.58 -30.14
N SER A 186 -6.66 -11.51 -31.45
CA SER A 186 -7.98 -11.58 -32.09
C SER A 186 -8.67 -12.93 -31.88
N LEU A 187 -7.94 -14.05 -31.99
CA LEU A 187 -8.47 -15.39 -31.73
C LEU A 187 -8.93 -15.52 -30.28
N LYS A 188 -8.07 -15.10 -29.35
CA LYS A 188 -8.35 -15.13 -27.92
C LYS A 188 -9.57 -14.30 -27.56
N SER A 189 -9.69 -13.07 -28.07
CA SER A 189 -10.88 -12.23 -27.83
C SER A 189 -12.17 -12.89 -28.33
N SER A 190 -12.11 -13.61 -29.46
CA SER A 190 -13.25 -14.36 -30.00
C SER A 190 -13.63 -15.56 -29.10
N GLN A 191 -12.63 -16.31 -28.62
CA GLN A 191 -12.81 -17.43 -27.69
C GLN A 191 -13.38 -16.94 -26.35
N ASP A 192 -12.82 -15.87 -25.79
CA ASP A 192 -13.29 -15.27 -24.54
C ASP A 192 -14.73 -14.77 -24.68
N SER A 193 -15.10 -14.16 -25.81
CA SER A 193 -16.49 -13.75 -26.10
C SER A 193 -17.46 -14.94 -26.06
N TYR A 194 -17.06 -16.08 -26.62
CA TYR A 194 -17.86 -17.32 -26.55
C TYR A 194 -17.99 -17.83 -25.12
N LYS A 195 -16.87 -17.90 -24.37
CA LYS A 195 -16.86 -18.31 -22.95
C LYS A 195 -17.76 -17.43 -22.10
N ILE A 196 -17.66 -16.11 -22.24
CA ILE A 196 -18.49 -15.13 -21.53
C ILE A 196 -19.98 -15.37 -21.82
N LYS A 197 -20.36 -15.63 -23.08
CA LYS A 197 -21.73 -15.97 -23.45
C LYS A 197 -22.20 -17.23 -22.73
N GLN A 198 -21.41 -18.30 -22.78
CA GLN A 198 -21.75 -19.58 -22.13
C GLN A 198 -21.88 -19.42 -20.61
N ILE A 199 -20.94 -18.71 -19.98
CA ILE A 199 -20.98 -18.43 -18.53
C ILE A 199 -22.24 -17.65 -18.18
N ASN A 200 -22.59 -16.59 -18.91
CA ASN A 200 -23.80 -15.81 -18.64
C ASN A 200 -25.10 -16.62 -18.86
N GLU A 201 -25.14 -17.51 -19.84
CA GLU A 201 -26.25 -18.45 -20.02
C GLU A 201 -26.38 -19.38 -18.80
N GLN A 202 -25.26 -19.92 -18.29
CA GLN A 202 -25.25 -20.77 -17.10
C GLN A 202 -25.57 -20.01 -15.81
N ILE A 203 -25.08 -18.79 -15.65
CA ILE A 203 -25.43 -17.87 -14.54
C ILE A 203 -26.96 -17.71 -14.50
N LYS A 204 -27.58 -17.38 -15.64
CA LYS A 204 -29.02 -17.21 -15.74
C LYS A 204 -29.77 -18.51 -15.43
N ALA A 205 -29.35 -19.63 -16.03
CA ALA A 205 -29.98 -20.93 -15.82
C ALA A 205 -29.91 -21.40 -14.35
N LYS A 206 -28.79 -21.12 -13.68
CA LYS A 206 -28.53 -21.48 -12.27
C LYS A 206 -28.98 -20.40 -11.28
N LYS A 207 -29.57 -19.29 -11.75
CA LYS A 207 -30.03 -18.14 -10.94
C LYS A 207 -28.93 -17.54 -10.07
N MET A 208 -27.70 -17.49 -10.58
CA MET A 208 -26.57 -16.84 -9.92
C MET A 208 -26.74 -15.31 -10.02
N LYS A 209 -26.14 -14.57 -9.08
CA LYS A 209 -26.37 -13.13 -8.89
C LYS A 209 -25.23 -12.23 -9.42
N TRP A 210 -24.39 -12.73 -10.32
CA TRP A 210 -23.28 -11.99 -10.90
C TRP A 210 -23.31 -12.05 -12.42
N THR A 211 -22.47 -11.26 -13.09
CA THR A 211 -22.35 -11.24 -14.55
C THR A 211 -20.91 -11.40 -15.00
N ALA A 212 -20.71 -12.15 -16.08
CA ALA A 212 -19.42 -12.31 -16.73
C ALA A 212 -19.21 -11.29 -17.85
N GLY A 213 -17.97 -10.87 -18.06
CA GLY A 213 -17.53 -10.09 -19.20
C GLY A 213 -16.01 -10.12 -19.35
N GLU A 214 -15.50 -9.33 -20.30
CA GLU A 214 -14.07 -9.26 -20.58
C GLU A 214 -13.35 -8.43 -19.49
N THR A 215 -12.22 -8.93 -18.99
CA THR A 215 -11.40 -8.29 -17.95
C THR A 215 -9.91 -8.31 -18.33
N SER A 216 -9.07 -7.57 -17.59
CA SER A 216 -7.61 -7.67 -17.63
C SER A 216 -7.12 -9.12 -17.49
N VAL A 217 -7.71 -9.88 -16.56
CA VAL A 217 -7.32 -11.26 -16.25
C VAL A 217 -7.83 -12.25 -17.29
N SER A 218 -9.03 -12.05 -17.84
CA SER A 218 -9.53 -12.93 -18.89
C SER A 218 -8.62 -12.88 -20.12
N LYS A 219 -8.04 -11.70 -20.41
CA LYS A 219 -7.10 -11.46 -21.52
C LYS A 219 -5.72 -12.07 -21.33
N MET A 220 -5.35 -12.49 -20.12
CA MET A 220 -4.03 -13.07 -19.86
C MET A 220 -3.87 -14.44 -20.51
N SER A 221 -2.62 -14.78 -20.83
CA SER A 221 -2.26 -16.15 -21.19
C SER A 221 -2.43 -17.08 -19.99
N TYR A 222 -2.53 -18.39 -20.22
CA TYR A 222 -2.58 -19.39 -19.16
C TYR A 222 -1.36 -19.29 -18.23
N ALA A 223 -0.17 -19.19 -18.82
CA ALA A 223 1.07 -19.08 -18.08
C ALA A 223 1.15 -17.81 -17.24
N ASP A 224 0.64 -16.68 -17.75
CA ASP A 224 0.62 -15.41 -16.99
C ASP A 224 -0.47 -15.40 -15.92
N LYS A 225 -1.66 -15.90 -16.25
CA LYS A 225 -2.77 -16.02 -15.30
C LYS A 225 -2.39 -16.89 -14.11
N LYS A 226 -1.65 -17.99 -14.35
CA LYS A 226 -1.14 -18.86 -13.28
C LYS A 226 -0.26 -18.11 -12.27
N LYS A 227 0.49 -17.10 -12.71
CA LYS A 227 1.35 -16.30 -11.82
C LYS A 227 0.56 -15.44 -10.84
N LEU A 228 -0.70 -15.11 -11.12
CA LEU A 228 -1.54 -14.33 -10.19
C LEU A 228 -1.80 -15.04 -8.87
N PHE A 229 -1.72 -16.37 -8.87
CA PHE A 229 -2.08 -17.23 -7.75
C PHE A 229 -0.82 -17.79 -7.10
N ILE A 230 -0.71 -17.58 -5.79
CA ILE A 230 0.52 -17.76 -5.02
C ILE A 230 0.33 -18.81 -3.94
N SER A 231 1.15 -19.86 -3.96
CA SER A 231 1.18 -20.88 -2.93
C SER A 231 1.69 -20.33 -1.60
N GLN A 232 1.47 -21.09 -0.52
CA GLN A 232 1.86 -20.69 0.84
C GLN A 232 3.36 -20.43 1.00
N ASP A 233 4.20 -21.02 0.16
CA ASP A 233 5.65 -20.79 0.12
C ASP A 233 6.05 -19.50 -0.62
N GLY A 234 5.07 -18.74 -1.14
CA GLY A 234 5.29 -17.49 -1.85
C GLY A 234 5.56 -17.64 -3.35
N THR A 235 5.56 -18.86 -3.90
CA THR A 235 5.83 -19.10 -5.33
C THR A 235 4.54 -19.15 -6.18
N PRO A 236 4.59 -18.96 -7.51
CA PRO A 236 3.43 -19.21 -8.36
C PRO A 236 2.96 -20.66 -8.25
N VAL A 237 1.64 -20.88 -8.30
CA VAL A 237 1.09 -22.24 -8.33
C VAL A 237 1.62 -23.07 -9.51
N SER A 238 1.82 -24.37 -9.28
CA SER A 238 2.20 -25.31 -10.34
C SER A 238 1.07 -25.51 -11.36
N GLU A 239 -0.18 -25.50 -10.88
CA GLU A 239 -1.42 -25.68 -11.64
C GLU A 239 -2.41 -24.57 -11.29
N LEU A 240 -3.09 -24.02 -12.30
CA LEU A 240 -4.08 -22.97 -12.08
C LEU A 240 -5.31 -23.56 -11.33
N PRO A 241 -5.77 -22.97 -10.22
CA PRO A 241 -6.97 -23.44 -9.54
C PRO A 241 -8.22 -23.34 -10.44
N ASP A 242 -9.31 -24.01 -10.05
CA ASP A 242 -10.61 -23.77 -10.66
C ASP A 242 -11.12 -22.40 -10.23
N LEU A 243 -11.02 -21.43 -11.15
CA LEU A 243 -11.43 -20.06 -10.91
C LEU A 243 -12.95 -19.87 -10.95
N GLN A 244 -13.72 -20.88 -11.38
CA GLN A 244 -15.18 -20.83 -11.42
C GLN A 244 -15.74 -19.60 -12.18
N GLY A 245 -14.99 -19.09 -13.15
CA GLY A 245 -15.33 -17.90 -13.93
C GLY A 245 -14.97 -16.56 -13.27
N PHE A 246 -14.26 -16.55 -12.15
CA PHE A 246 -13.83 -15.34 -11.44
C PHE A 246 -12.93 -14.44 -12.30
N GLU A 247 -12.17 -15.02 -13.23
CA GLU A 247 -11.40 -14.30 -14.25
C GLU A 247 -12.28 -13.47 -15.20
N TYR A 248 -13.56 -13.80 -15.34
CA TYR A 248 -14.54 -13.08 -16.15
C TYR A 248 -15.48 -12.20 -15.31
N TYR A 249 -15.30 -12.10 -13.99
CA TYR A 249 -16.22 -11.37 -13.12
C TYR A 249 -16.26 -9.87 -13.44
N LYS A 250 -17.46 -9.34 -13.72
CA LYS A 250 -17.71 -7.91 -14.01
C LYS A 250 -18.65 -7.21 -13.02
N GLY A 251 -19.34 -7.95 -12.15
CA GLY A 251 -20.18 -7.34 -11.11
C GLY A 251 -21.27 -8.25 -10.59
N GLY A 252 -21.94 -7.78 -9.52
CA GLY A 252 -22.93 -8.54 -8.77
C GLY A 252 -22.32 -9.42 -7.68
N ILE A 253 -23.03 -10.43 -7.18
CA ILE A 253 -22.57 -11.24 -6.05
C ILE A 253 -21.97 -12.55 -6.56
N PHE A 254 -20.64 -12.64 -6.55
CA PHE A 254 -19.91 -13.86 -6.88
C PHE A 254 -20.06 -14.89 -5.75
N GLU A 255 -20.39 -16.13 -6.11
CA GLU A 255 -20.53 -17.22 -5.14
C GLU A 255 -19.36 -18.17 -5.31
N LEU A 256 -18.41 -18.12 -4.37
CA LEU A 256 -17.30 -19.05 -4.32
C LEU A 256 -17.80 -20.38 -3.79
N LYS A 257 -17.71 -21.44 -4.60
CA LYS A 257 -18.07 -22.79 -4.16
C LYS A 257 -16.82 -23.54 -3.71
N PRO A 258 -16.91 -24.37 -2.65
CA PRO A 258 -15.79 -25.18 -2.20
C PRO A 258 -15.30 -26.10 -3.33
N THR A 259 -13.98 -26.22 -3.46
CA THR A 259 -13.38 -27.22 -4.35
C THR A 259 -13.49 -28.62 -3.73
N LEU A 260 -13.44 -29.69 -4.54
CA LEU A 260 -13.57 -31.07 -4.04
C LEU A 260 -12.48 -31.49 -3.06
N LYS A 261 -11.26 -30.94 -3.18
CA LYS A 261 -10.19 -31.16 -2.17
C LYS A 261 -10.62 -30.70 -0.78
N GLN A 262 -11.49 -29.69 -0.68
CA GLN A 262 -12.01 -29.14 0.58
C GLN A 262 -13.31 -29.82 1.00
N ALA A 263 -14.12 -30.29 0.06
CA ALA A 263 -15.37 -31.02 0.34
C ALA A 263 -15.13 -32.36 1.06
N THR A 264 -13.96 -32.99 0.89
CA THR A 264 -13.56 -34.21 1.62
C THR A 264 -13.13 -33.97 3.07
N GLU A 265 -12.84 -32.72 3.46
CA GLU A 265 -12.40 -32.38 4.83
C GLU A 265 -13.46 -31.66 5.66
N LYS A 266 -14.53 -31.12 5.05
CA LYS A 266 -15.55 -30.36 5.79
C LYS A 266 -16.97 -30.78 5.43
N SER A 267 -17.56 -31.56 6.34
CA SER A 267 -19.00 -31.72 6.45
C SER A 267 -19.64 -30.48 7.08
N THR A 268 -20.75 -30.06 6.46
CA THR A 268 -21.96 -29.47 7.04
C THR A 268 -22.05 -27.97 7.39
N LYS A 269 -23.05 -27.38 6.71
CA LYS A 269 -24.01 -26.32 7.09
C LYS A 269 -23.47 -25.00 7.65
N SER A 270 -23.75 -23.95 6.88
CA SER A 270 -23.64 -22.54 7.24
C SER A 270 -24.24 -22.24 8.62
N ALA A 271 -23.54 -21.40 9.38
CA ALA A 271 -23.93 -20.95 10.71
C ALA A 271 -25.37 -20.41 10.71
N LYS A 272 -26.24 -20.98 11.53
CA LYS A 272 -27.47 -20.28 11.92
C LYS A 272 -27.11 -19.26 12.98
N THR A 273 -27.62 -18.04 12.82
CA THR A 273 -27.57 -16.97 13.82
C THR A 273 -28.19 -17.48 15.13
N SER A 274 -27.36 -17.82 16.12
CA SER A 274 -27.78 -17.77 17.53
C SER A 274 -27.18 -16.54 18.17
N ASP A 275 -27.90 -15.98 19.15
CA ASP A 275 -27.59 -14.78 19.92
C ASP A 275 -26.09 -14.60 20.19
N SER A 276 -25.45 -13.74 19.40
CA SER A 276 -24.14 -13.19 19.72
C SER A 276 -24.33 -11.92 20.54
N ASP A 277 -23.59 -11.75 21.63
CA ASP A 277 -23.57 -10.47 22.38
C ASP A 277 -22.94 -9.30 21.59
N ILE A 278 -22.25 -9.61 20.48
CA ILE A 278 -21.71 -8.63 19.53
C ILE A 278 -22.75 -8.45 18.43
N ILE A 279 -23.40 -7.30 18.33
CA ILE A 279 -24.32 -7.00 17.24
C ILE A 279 -23.81 -5.76 16.50
N VAL A 280 -23.84 -5.83 15.18
CA VAL A 280 -23.17 -4.91 14.25
C VAL A 280 -24.19 -4.50 13.16
N PRO A 281 -23.98 -3.38 12.44
CA PRO A 281 -24.89 -2.96 11.39
C PRO A 281 -25.10 -4.06 10.33
N ASP A 282 -26.23 -4.04 9.63
CA ASP A 282 -26.49 -5.02 8.57
C ASP A 282 -25.50 -4.91 7.42
N SER A 283 -25.01 -3.70 7.15
CA SER A 283 -24.07 -3.41 6.07
C SER A 283 -23.05 -2.36 6.48
N TRP A 284 -21.84 -2.51 5.96
CA TRP A 284 -20.76 -1.55 6.11
C TRP A 284 -19.92 -1.52 4.83
N ASP A 285 -19.57 -0.33 4.34
CA ASP A 285 -18.81 -0.15 3.11
C ASP A 285 -17.90 1.07 3.25
N TRP A 286 -16.59 0.83 3.46
CA TRP A 286 -15.61 1.91 3.66
C TRP A 286 -15.47 2.87 2.46
N ARG A 287 -16.03 2.55 1.29
CA ARG A 287 -16.12 3.47 0.15
C ARG A 287 -17.19 4.54 0.31
N ASN A 288 -18.07 4.41 1.30
CA ASN A 288 -19.12 5.37 1.58
C ASN A 288 -19.51 5.36 3.07
N VAL A 289 -18.63 5.87 3.92
CA VAL A 289 -18.89 6.11 5.35
C VAL A 289 -18.75 7.60 5.63
N HIS A 290 -19.77 8.21 6.24
CA HIS A 290 -19.89 9.66 6.44
C HIS A 290 -19.89 10.48 5.13
N GLY A 291 -20.36 9.85 4.05
CA GLY A 291 -20.33 10.42 2.70
C GLY A 291 -18.93 10.51 2.09
N GLU A 292 -17.94 9.84 2.69
CA GLU A 292 -16.56 9.80 2.24
C GLU A 292 -16.15 8.38 1.84
N ASN A 293 -15.27 8.29 0.84
CA ASN A 293 -14.63 7.05 0.42
C ASN A 293 -13.27 6.91 1.10
N TRP A 294 -13.08 5.99 2.03
CA TRP A 294 -11.81 5.91 2.77
C TRP A 294 -10.72 5.11 2.05
N MET A 295 -11.06 4.50 0.91
CA MET A 295 -10.15 3.68 0.11
C MET A 295 -9.32 4.52 -0.85
N THR A 296 -8.06 4.11 -1.06
CA THR A 296 -7.22 4.56 -2.17
C THR A 296 -7.67 3.93 -3.49
N SER A 297 -7.15 4.44 -4.61
CA SER A 297 -7.43 3.91 -5.95
C SER A 297 -7.08 2.43 -6.08
N VAL A 298 -7.80 1.73 -6.96
CA VAL A 298 -7.45 0.37 -7.36
C VAL A 298 -6.17 0.38 -8.19
N LYS A 299 -5.26 -0.56 -7.90
CA LYS A 299 -3.99 -0.75 -8.61
C LYS A 299 -4.02 -2.08 -9.41
N ASP A 300 -2.98 -2.32 -10.21
CA ASP A 300 -2.86 -3.52 -11.06
C ASP A 300 -1.50 -4.21 -10.87
N GLN A 301 -1.52 -5.40 -10.28
CA GLN A 301 -0.34 -6.23 -10.04
C GLN A 301 0.22 -6.89 -11.32
N GLY A 302 -0.50 -6.82 -12.44
CA GLY A 302 -0.19 -7.55 -13.68
C GLY A 302 0.17 -9.02 -13.44
N PRO A 303 1.06 -9.63 -14.25
CA PRO A 303 1.37 -11.06 -14.15
C PRO A 303 2.46 -11.37 -13.10
N ALA A 304 2.77 -10.46 -12.17
CA ALA A 304 3.88 -10.64 -11.24
C ALA A 304 3.51 -11.47 -10.00
N GLY A 305 2.23 -11.70 -9.72
CA GLY A 305 1.86 -12.53 -8.58
C GLY A 305 2.24 -11.93 -7.22
N THR A 306 1.94 -10.65 -7.01
CA THR A 306 2.27 -9.93 -5.78
C THR A 306 1.00 -9.48 -5.03
N CYS A 307 -0.11 -10.20 -5.20
CA CYS A 307 -1.41 -9.90 -4.57
C CYS A 307 -1.31 -9.66 -3.06
N GLN A 308 -0.45 -10.43 -2.38
CA GLN A 308 -0.19 -10.28 -0.95
C GLN A 308 0.38 -8.90 -0.57
N ALA A 309 1.22 -8.30 -1.43
CA ALA A 309 1.77 -6.96 -1.22
C ALA A 309 0.70 -5.89 -1.45
N PHE A 310 -0.06 -5.99 -2.55
CA PHE A 310 -1.17 -5.07 -2.84
C PHE A 310 -2.28 -5.11 -1.79
N ALA A 311 -2.67 -6.29 -1.33
CA ALA A 311 -3.68 -6.43 -0.28
C ALA A 311 -3.19 -5.86 1.06
N PHE A 312 -1.89 -5.98 1.34
CA PHE A 312 -1.29 -5.39 2.54
C PHE A 312 -1.26 -3.86 2.45
N MET A 313 -0.69 -3.31 1.37
CA MET A 313 -0.58 -1.85 1.16
C MET A 313 -1.95 -1.20 1.07
N GLY A 314 -2.87 -1.76 0.29
CA GLY A 314 -4.23 -1.22 0.18
C GLY A 314 -4.99 -1.20 1.51
N GLY A 315 -4.74 -2.16 2.41
CA GLY A 315 -5.26 -2.13 3.77
C GLY A 315 -4.60 -1.03 4.62
N MET A 316 -3.26 -0.95 4.61
CA MET A 316 -2.49 0.05 5.35
C MET A 316 -2.85 1.48 4.94
N GLU A 317 -2.91 1.76 3.64
CA GLU A 317 -3.30 3.07 3.09
C GLU A 317 -4.68 3.50 3.58
N ALA A 318 -5.67 2.60 3.55
CA ALA A 318 -7.02 2.88 4.02
C ALA A 318 -7.06 3.11 5.55
N GLN A 319 -6.31 2.32 6.32
CA GLN A 319 -6.22 2.50 7.78
C GLN A 319 -5.51 3.81 8.16
N ILE A 320 -4.51 4.26 7.39
CA ILE A 320 -3.88 5.58 7.58
C ILE A 320 -4.89 6.70 7.35
N ASN A 321 -5.67 6.65 6.27
CA ASN A 321 -6.75 7.62 6.01
C ASN A 321 -7.73 7.68 7.19
N LEU A 322 -8.15 6.51 7.66
CA LEU A 322 -9.10 6.36 8.75
C LEU A 322 -8.51 6.80 10.10
N TYR A 323 -7.24 6.51 10.38
CA TYR A 323 -6.63 6.86 11.67
C TYR A 323 -6.54 8.37 11.85
N TYR A 324 -6.11 9.08 10.80
CA TYR A 324 -6.05 10.54 10.80
C TYR A 324 -7.41 11.22 10.56
N ASN A 325 -8.45 10.43 10.25
CA ASN A 325 -9.75 10.93 9.80
C ASN A 325 -9.59 11.97 8.68
N ASN A 326 -8.66 11.72 7.78
CA ASN A 326 -8.24 12.63 6.73
C ASN A 326 -7.93 11.81 5.48
N ARG A 327 -8.29 12.33 4.30
CA ARG A 327 -7.97 11.70 3.01
C ARG A 327 -6.52 11.96 2.64
N VAL A 328 -5.61 11.43 3.46
CA VAL A 328 -4.15 11.48 3.26
C VAL A 328 -3.79 10.92 1.88
N ASN A 329 -4.48 9.84 1.48
CA ASN A 329 -4.37 9.16 0.20
C ASN A 329 -2.91 8.89 -0.18
N ILE A 330 -2.16 8.33 0.77
CA ILE A 330 -0.79 7.89 0.51
C ILE A 330 -0.80 6.74 -0.50
N ASP A 331 0.19 6.73 -1.37
CA ASP A 331 0.47 5.66 -2.33
C ASP A 331 1.73 4.93 -1.86
N LEU A 332 1.55 3.76 -1.24
CA LEU A 332 2.65 2.98 -0.64
C LEU A 332 3.23 2.00 -1.66
N SER A 333 4.53 1.72 -1.54
CA SER A 333 5.23 0.83 -2.47
C SER A 333 4.85 -0.64 -2.27
N GLU A 334 4.26 -1.27 -3.29
CA GLU A 334 4.10 -2.72 -3.30
C GLU A 334 5.37 -3.48 -3.69
N GLN A 335 6.23 -2.85 -4.49
CA GLN A 335 7.46 -3.46 -5.04
C GLN A 335 8.50 -3.76 -3.97
N ILE A 336 8.46 -3.00 -2.86
CA ILE A 336 9.36 -3.20 -1.74
C ILE A 336 9.25 -4.63 -1.18
N LYS A 337 8.08 -5.29 -1.27
CA LYS A 337 7.90 -6.68 -0.80
C LYS A 337 8.75 -7.69 -1.59
N PRO A 338 8.53 -7.88 -2.91
CA PRO A 338 9.32 -8.81 -3.69
C PRO A 338 10.81 -8.46 -3.76
N ASP A 339 11.17 -7.17 -3.63
CA ASP A 339 12.58 -6.75 -3.71
C ASP A 339 13.34 -7.01 -2.38
N CYS A 340 12.65 -7.37 -1.28
CA CYS A 340 13.19 -7.52 0.08
C CYS A 340 12.83 -8.82 0.82
N SER A 341 12.62 -9.94 0.12
CA SER A 341 11.91 -11.11 0.67
C SER A 341 12.71 -12.13 1.53
N PHE A 342 14.00 -11.93 1.86
CA PHE A 342 14.80 -12.88 2.66
C PHE A 342 15.11 -12.39 4.09
N PRO A 343 15.16 -13.29 5.09
CA PRO A 343 15.49 -12.91 6.46
C PRO A 343 16.97 -12.51 6.62
N GLY A 344 17.22 -11.44 7.36
CA GLY A 344 18.53 -10.96 7.82
C GLY A 344 18.99 -9.56 7.35
N GLY A 345 18.14 -8.74 6.71
CA GLY A 345 18.52 -7.39 6.21
C GLY A 345 17.85 -6.23 6.96
N GLU A 346 18.42 -5.01 6.88
CA GLU A 346 17.90 -3.77 7.53
C GLU A 346 16.45 -3.37 7.15
N ILE A 347 15.81 -4.07 6.23
CA ILE A 347 14.45 -3.83 5.72
C ILE A 347 13.47 -4.95 6.17
N GLU A 348 13.89 -5.87 7.05
CA GLU A 348 12.98 -6.86 7.66
C GLU A 348 11.75 -6.24 8.34
N GLU A 349 11.78 -4.94 8.67
CA GLU A 349 10.70 -4.19 9.32
C GLU A 349 9.58 -3.74 8.35
N LEU A 350 9.77 -3.80 7.02
CA LEU A 350 8.81 -3.18 6.11
C LEU A 350 7.49 -3.98 5.96
N ILE A 351 7.54 -5.29 5.72
CA ILE A 351 6.29 -6.05 5.48
C ILE A 351 6.40 -7.45 6.05
N PRO A 352 5.60 -7.84 7.07
CA PRO A 352 5.66 -9.17 7.64
C PRO A 352 5.31 -10.27 6.63
N ARG A 353 5.97 -11.43 6.73
CA ARG A 353 5.50 -12.67 6.08
C ARG A 353 4.17 -13.10 6.73
N THR A 354 3.38 -13.89 6.02
CA THR A 354 2.29 -14.66 6.64
C THR A 354 2.88 -15.52 7.75
N GLY A 355 2.66 -15.14 9.00
CA GLY A 355 3.15 -15.87 10.18
C GLY A 355 4.32 -15.23 10.93
N ASP A 356 4.84 -14.08 10.52
CA ASP A 356 5.89 -13.39 11.29
C ASP A 356 5.27 -12.47 12.34
N TYR A 357 5.33 -12.92 13.60
CA TYR A 357 4.84 -12.20 14.76
C TYR A 357 5.98 -11.37 15.31
N GLY A 358 5.89 -10.03 15.29
CA GLY A 358 6.88 -9.28 16.06
C GLY A 358 7.23 -7.87 15.63
N TYR A 359 6.91 -7.47 14.40
CA TYR A 359 7.43 -6.23 13.83
C TYR A 359 6.34 -5.18 13.66
N GLU A 360 6.75 -3.93 13.86
CA GLU A 360 5.98 -2.73 13.49
C GLU A 360 6.03 -2.63 11.97
N PRO A 361 4.89 -2.72 11.27
CA PRO A 361 4.92 -2.72 9.80
C PRO A 361 5.20 -1.33 9.24
N GLU A 362 6.00 -1.28 8.18
CA GLU A 362 6.60 -0.06 7.66
C GLU A 362 6.58 -0.02 6.11
N ALA A 363 6.25 1.10 5.49
CA ALA A 363 6.26 1.17 4.02
C ALA A 363 6.68 2.55 3.51
N PRO A 364 7.64 2.64 2.58
CA PRO A 364 7.92 3.89 1.88
C PRO A 364 6.83 4.19 0.84
N ASP A 365 6.83 5.42 0.35
CA ASP A 365 5.96 5.82 -0.77
C ASP A 365 6.35 5.13 -2.09
N GLU A 366 5.39 4.97 -2.98
CA GLU A 366 5.55 4.31 -4.29
C GLU A 366 6.66 4.92 -5.16
N ASN A 367 6.97 6.23 -5.03
CA ASN A 367 8.08 6.81 -5.80
C ASN A 367 9.45 6.32 -5.33
N CYS A 368 9.55 5.78 -4.11
CA CYS A 368 10.81 5.25 -3.59
C CYS A 368 11.20 3.92 -4.23
N ASP A 369 10.22 3.03 -4.45
CA ASP A 369 10.41 1.78 -5.18
C ASP A 369 9.18 1.53 -6.06
N PRO A 370 9.15 2.12 -7.27
CA PRO A 370 8.00 2.04 -8.16
C PRO A 370 7.73 0.61 -8.61
N TYR A 371 6.44 0.26 -8.65
CA TYR A 371 5.98 -1.03 -9.10
C TYR A 371 6.38 -1.30 -10.55
N ALA A 372 7.05 -2.44 -10.74
CA ALA A 372 7.69 -2.78 -12.01
C ALA A 372 7.44 -4.22 -12.43
N TRP A 373 6.43 -4.87 -11.85
CA TRP A 373 6.06 -6.26 -12.13
C TRP A 373 7.22 -7.25 -11.94
N ARG A 374 8.21 -6.91 -11.11
CA ARG A 374 9.36 -7.78 -10.84
C ARG A 374 9.03 -8.72 -9.69
N ARG A 375 9.38 -10.00 -9.87
CA ARG A 375 9.49 -10.95 -8.76
C ARG A 375 10.96 -11.13 -8.40
N GLU A 376 11.21 -11.33 -7.11
CA GLU A 376 12.44 -11.83 -6.48
C GLU A 376 13.68 -11.86 -7.38
N ILE A 377 14.66 -11.02 -7.06
CA ILE A 377 15.93 -11.00 -7.79
C ILE A 377 16.76 -12.19 -7.32
N LYS A 378 16.68 -13.29 -8.08
CA LYS A 378 17.48 -14.49 -7.88
C LYS A 378 18.95 -14.12 -7.70
N GLY A 379 19.49 -14.35 -6.50
CA GLY A 379 20.92 -14.20 -6.20
C GLY A 379 21.29 -13.20 -5.10
N SER A 380 20.35 -12.43 -4.55
CA SER A 380 20.61 -11.58 -3.37
C SER A 380 19.78 -12.04 -2.17
N PRO A 381 20.40 -12.47 -1.05
CA PRO A 381 19.70 -12.77 0.19
C PRO A 381 19.25 -11.51 0.96
N TYR A 382 19.44 -10.32 0.38
CA TYR A 382 19.06 -9.03 0.96
C TYR A 382 18.30 -8.19 -0.06
N CYS A 383 17.63 -7.15 0.45
CA CYS A 383 17.00 -6.13 -0.39
C CYS A 383 17.88 -5.65 -1.52
N ASN A 384 17.28 -5.50 -2.70
CA ASN A 384 17.98 -4.86 -3.80
C ASN A 384 17.88 -3.34 -3.73
N TYR A 385 18.80 -2.74 -2.97
CA TYR A 385 18.93 -1.29 -2.83
C TYR A 385 19.25 -0.53 -4.13
N ASN A 386 19.46 -1.20 -5.27
CA ASN A 386 19.61 -0.50 -6.56
C ASN A 386 18.27 0.01 -7.10
N TYR A 387 17.15 -0.59 -6.69
CA TYR A 387 15.81 -0.18 -7.12
C TYR A 387 15.10 0.69 -6.08
N ILE A 388 15.46 0.52 -4.82
CA ILE A 388 14.93 1.28 -3.70
C ILE A 388 15.69 2.60 -3.59
N CYS A 389 14.96 3.69 -3.38
CA CYS A 389 15.56 5.01 -3.18
C CYS A 389 16.53 5.03 -1.98
N SER A 390 17.62 5.78 -2.08
CA SER A 390 18.67 5.83 -1.04
C SER A 390 18.18 6.39 0.30
N ASP A 391 17.12 7.19 0.28
CA ASP A 391 16.52 7.90 1.41
C ASP A 391 15.21 7.23 1.88
N TRP A 392 15.00 5.95 1.56
CA TRP A 392 13.77 5.23 1.89
C TRP A 392 13.37 5.32 3.37
N LYS A 393 14.34 5.31 4.28
CA LYS A 393 14.11 5.41 5.74
C LYS A 393 13.41 6.71 6.15
N GLU A 394 13.59 7.78 5.38
CA GLU A 394 12.97 9.09 5.63
C GLU A 394 11.56 9.20 5.05
N ARG A 395 11.11 8.20 4.27
CA ARG A 395 9.82 8.15 3.54
C ARG A 395 8.83 7.15 4.13
N VAL A 396 9.21 6.46 5.20
CA VAL A 396 8.46 5.35 5.76
C VAL A 396 7.23 5.83 6.55
N TRP A 397 6.08 5.24 6.25
CA TRP A 397 4.90 5.22 7.10
C TRP A 397 4.94 3.99 8.01
N LYS A 398 4.65 4.17 9.30
CA LYS A 398 4.78 3.12 10.31
C LYS A 398 3.46 2.82 11.01
N SER A 399 3.26 1.58 11.42
CA SER A 399 2.27 1.17 12.42
C SER A 399 3.01 0.84 13.72
N GLU A 400 2.84 1.69 14.74
CA GLU A 400 3.56 1.64 16.02
C GLU A 400 3.20 0.42 16.89
N LEU A 401 2.14 -0.29 16.54
CA LEU A 401 1.85 -1.59 17.13
C LEU A 401 2.14 -2.70 16.13
N LYS A 402 2.57 -3.83 16.69
CA LYS A 402 2.71 -5.10 15.98
C LYS A 402 1.38 -5.46 15.33
N ASN A 403 1.46 -5.94 14.10
CA ASN A 403 0.31 -6.48 13.40
C ASN A 403 -0.27 -7.68 14.17
N LYS A 404 -1.58 -7.88 14.04
CA LYS A 404 -2.27 -9.07 14.52
C LYS A 404 -2.59 -9.98 13.35
N ILE A 405 -2.37 -11.27 13.54
CA ILE A 405 -2.78 -12.26 12.55
C ILE A 405 -4.20 -12.72 12.89
N ILE A 406 -5.10 -12.51 11.93
CA ILE A 406 -6.44 -13.07 11.94
C ILE A 406 -6.35 -14.45 11.28
N HIS A 407 -6.82 -15.49 11.94
CA HIS A 407 -6.98 -16.81 11.36
C HIS A 407 -8.45 -17.20 11.42
N ILE A 408 -8.91 -17.95 10.43
CA ILE A 408 -10.23 -18.55 10.47
C ILE A 408 -10.07 -20.06 10.73
N GLY A 409 -10.65 -20.56 11.81
CA GLY A 409 -10.43 -21.92 12.31
C GLY A 409 -11.46 -22.35 13.35
N GLU A 410 -11.51 -23.65 13.69
CA GLU A 410 -12.61 -24.22 14.50
C GLU A 410 -12.64 -23.81 15.98
N GLU A 411 -11.62 -23.09 16.46
CA GLU A 411 -11.54 -22.63 17.85
C GLU A 411 -11.29 -21.11 17.91
N LEU A 412 -12.07 -20.41 18.72
CA LEU A 412 -11.86 -19.00 19.04
C LEU A 412 -10.73 -18.88 20.08
N VAL A 413 -9.58 -18.39 19.66
CA VAL A 413 -8.43 -18.11 20.52
C VAL A 413 -8.14 -16.62 20.46
N LEU A 414 -8.21 -15.97 21.62
CA LEU A 414 -7.82 -14.57 21.79
C LEU A 414 -6.47 -14.54 22.52
N ASN A 415 -5.42 -14.25 21.76
CA ASN A 415 -4.08 -13.94 22.28
C ASN A 415 -3.75 -12.49 21.89
N PRO A 416 -2.92 -11.76 22.67
CA PRO A 416 -2.33 -10.47 22.26
C PRO A 416 -2.01 -10.33 20.76
N ASP A 417 -1.42 -11.35 20.14
CA ASP A 417 -0.87 -11.31 18.76
C ASP A 417 -1.70 -12.06 17.71
N ARG A 418 -2.72 -12.83 18.14
CA ARG A 418 -3.52 -13.69 17.25
C ARG A 418 -5.00 -13.65 17.58
N ILE A 419 -5.82 -13.49 16.54
CA ILE A 419 -7.28 -13.57 16.60
C ILE A 419 -7.70 -14.78 15.76
N SER A 420 -8.30 -15.80 16.38
CA SER A 420 -8.90 -16.91 15.65
C SER A 420 -10.43 -16.76 15.60
N ILE A 421 -11.02 -16.98 14.43
CA ILE A 421 -12.45 -16.77 14.12
C ILE A 421 -13.04 -18.09 13.65
N ASN A 422 -14.06 -18.59 14.34
CA ASN A 422 -14.78 -19.78 13.87
C ASN A 422 -15.86 -19.40 12.85
N PRO A 423 -15.74 -19.78 11.56
CA PRO A 423 -16.71 -19.37 10.54
C PRO A 423 -18.08 -20.05 10.72
N LYS A 424 -18.16 -21.08 11.59
CA LYS A 424 -19.41 -21.78 11.95
C LYS A 424 -20.18 -21.08 13.09
N GLU A 425 -19.62 -20.04 13.70
CA GLU A 425 -20.23 -19.35 14.84
C GLU A 425 -20.61 -17.90 14.52
N ALA A 426 -21.87 -17.54 14.76
CA ALA A 426 -22.36 -16.18 14.52
C ALA A 426 -21.60 -15.11 15.32
N LYS A 427 -21.21 -15.42 16.57
CA LYS A 427 -20.39 -14.54 17.41
C LYS A 427 -19.03 -14.22 16.79
N SER A 428 -18.37 -15.22 16.22
CA SER A 428 -17.08 -15.08 15.55
C SER A 428 -17.19 -14.24 14.28
N ILE A 429 -18.27 -14.41 13.51
CA ILE A 429 -18.56 -13.59 12.32
C ILE A 429 -18.82 -12.13 12.68
N ASN A 430 -19.63 -11.87 13.71
CA ASN A 430 -19.88 -10.50 14.16
C ASN A 430 -18.62 -9.85 14.75
N MET A 431 -17.73 -10.63 15.36
CA MET A 431 -16.39 -10.15 15.74
C MET A 431 -15.58 -9.70 14.52
N LEU A 432 -15.61 -10.43 13.40
CA LEU A 432 -14.93 -10.02 12.16
C LEU A 432 -15.47 -8.68 11.63
N LYS A 433 -16.80 -8.53 11.62
CA LYS A 433 -17.48 -7.30 11.22
C LYS A 433 -17.14 -6.13 12.14
N GLU A 434 -17.11 -6.37 13.46
CA GLU A 434 -16.73 -5.36 14.45
C GLU A 434 -15.27 -4.92 14.26
N ILE A 435 -14.35 -5.87 14.04
CA ILE A 435 -12.95 -5.57 13.72
C ILE A 435 -12.88 -4.66 12.50
N LEU A 436 -13.58 -5.00 11.42
CA LEU A 436 -13.59 -4.21 10.19
C LEU A 436 -14.10 -2.77 10.41
N ILE A 437 -15.13 -2.59 11.25
CA ILE A 437 -15.69 -1.27 11.59
C ILE A 437 -14.75 -0.48 12.50
N LYS A 438 -14.15 -1.12 13.51
CA LYS A 438 -13.34 -0.42 14.52
C LYS A 438 -11.90 -0.18 14.07
N ARG A 439 -11.37 -1.02 13.19
CA ARG A 439 -9.96 -1.02 12.79
C ARG A 439 -9.75 -0.70 11.31
N GLY A 440 -10.81 -0.66 10.52
CA GLY A 440 -10.73 -0.37 9.09
C GLY A 440 -10.47 -1.62 8.22
N PRO A 441 -10.34 -1.44 6.91
CA PRO A 441 -10.04 -2.50 5.94
C PRO A 441 -8.72 -3.20 6.22
N PHE A 442 -8.61 -4.49 5.87
CA PHE A 442 -7.37 -5.25 6.08
C PHE A 442 -7.21 -6.39 5.06
N ARG A 443 -5.99 -6.92 4.95
CA ARG A 443 -5.68 -8.02 4.04
C ARG A 443 -6.36 -9.32 4.49
N LEU A 444 -6.96 -10.04 3.54
CA LEU A 444 -7.43 -11.42 3.68
C LEU A 444 -6.90 -12.31 2.55
N ASP A 445 -6.51 -13.52 2.90
CA ASP A 445 -6.02 -14.56 1.99
C ASP A 445 -7.10 -15.64 1.79
N ILE A 446 -7.49 -15.91 0.54
CA ILE A 446 -8.49 -16.91 0.16
C ILE A 446 -7.78 -18.16 -0.37
N ILE A 447 -7.90 -19.29 0.33
CA ILE A 447 -7.11 -20.50 0.10
C ILE A 447 -7.46 -21.22 -1.21
N SER A 448 -8.74 -21.33 -1.53
CA SER A 448 -9.23 -22.06 -2.71
C SER A 448 -8.77 -21.39 -4.00
N MET A 449 -8.61 -20.07 -3.95
CA MET A 449 -8.10 -19.26 -5.05
C MET A 449 -6.59 -19.06 -4.97
N GLN A 450 -5.97 -19.20 -3.79
CA GLN A 450 -4.56 -18.83 -3.55
C GLN A 450 -4.29 -17.37 -3.91
N HIS A 451 -5.19 -16.49 -3.45
CA HIS A 451 -5.20 -15.06 -3.79
C HIS A 451 -5.49 -14.20 -2.55
N ALA A 452 -4.86 -13.03 -2.47
CA ALA A 452 -5.02 -12.08 -1.37
C ALA A 452 -5.72 -10.81 -1.85
N MET A 453 -6.66 -10.29 -1.07
CA MET A 453 -7.41 -9.07 -1.35
C MET A 453 -7.61 -8.25 -0.06
N VAL A 454 -8.04 -6.99 -0.18
CA VAL A 454 -8.42 -6.19 0.99
C VAL A 454 -9.88 -6.45 1.31
N LEU A 455 -10.21 -6.95 2.49
CA LEU A 455 -11.57 -6.94 2.99
C LEU A 455 -11.90 -5.53 3.47
N GLU A 456 -12.94 -4.92 2.89
CA GLU A 456 -13.32 -3.54 3.20
C GLU A 456 -14.77 -3.38 3.65
N GLY A 457 -15.64 -4.35 3.40
CA GLY A 457 -17.05 -4.16 3.70
C GLY A 457 -17.83 -5.47 3.73
N TYR A 458 -19.10 -5.34 4.07
CA TYR A 458 -20.06 -6.43 4.00
C TYR A 458 -21.49 -5.94 3.87
N LYS A 459 -22.39 -6.83 3.45
CA LYS A 459 -23.84 -6.69 3.49
C LYS A 459 -24.44 -7.98 4.04
N THR A 460 -25.44 -7.86 4.88
CA THR A 460 -26.21 -8.98 5.43
C THR A 460 -27.60 -8.95 4.79
N GLU A 461 -27.92 -9.98 4.02
CA GLU A 461 -29.25 -10.14 3.43
C GLU A 461 -30.24 -10.57 4.51
N LYS A 462 -31.14 -9.67 4.91
CA LYS A 462 -32.04 -9.87 6.06
C LYS A 462 -32.95 -11.10 5.91
N THR A 463 -33.27 -11.46 4.68
CA THR A 463 -34.20 -12.55 4.39
C THR A 463 -33.53 -13.93 4.51
N THR A 464 -32.25 -14.03 4.15
CA THR A 464 -31.51 -15.30 4.12
C THR A 464 -30.47 -15.41 5.23
N ASN A 465 -30.16 -14.30 5.90
CA ASN A 465 -28.99 -14.11 6.76
C ASN A 465 -27.65 -14.43 6.06
N GLU A 466 -27.64 -14.45 4.72
CA GLU A 466 -26.38 -14.61 3.97
C GLU A 466 -25.54 -13.33 4.08
N ILE A 467 -24.24 -13.52 4.25
CA ILE A 467 -23.27 -12.43 4.31
C ILE A 467 -22.53 -12.36 2.98
N ILE A 468 -22.55 -11.15 2.42
CA ILE A 468 -21.84 -10.76 1.21
C ILE A 468 -20.67 -9.90 1.68
N TRP A 469 -19.46 -10.32 1.38
CA TRP A 469 -18.24 -9.60 1.72
C TRP A 469 -17.78 -8.76 0.53
N ILE A 470 -17.27 -7.57 0.80
CA ILE A 470 -16.81 -6.62 -0.22
C ILE A 470 -15.30 -6.57 -0.18
N PHE A 471 -14.67 -6.82 -1.34
CA PHE A 471 -13.23 -6.84 -1.49
C PHE A 471 -12.75 -5.80 -2.49
N LYS A 472 -11.64 -5.13 -2.16
CA LYS A 472 -10.79 -4.43 -3.13
C LYS A 472 -9.77 -5.42 -3.68
N ASN A 473 -9.76 -5.60 -5.00
CA ASN A 473 -8.81 -6.46 -5.70
C ASN A 473 -7.66 -5.63 -6.30
N SER A 474 -6.64 -6.31 -6.84
CA SER A 474 -5.42 -5.73 -7.40
C SER A 474 -5.20 -6.12 -8.87
N TRP A 475 -6.29 -6.31 -9.61
CA TRP A 475 -6.27 -6.71 -11.03
C TRP A 475 -6.71 -5.57 -11.97
N GLY A 476 -6.56 -4.33 -11.52
CA GLY A 476 -7.02 -3.16 -12.28
C GLY A 476 -8.51 -2.87 -12.13
N ALA A 477 -8.90 -1.65 -12.50
CA ALA A 477 -10.28 -1.16 -12.37
C ALA A 477 -11.25 -1.78 -13.39
N ASP A 478 -10.73 -2.43 -14.44
CA ASP A 478 -11.52 -3.11 -15.46
C ASP A 478 -12.01 -4.50 -15.02
N TRP A 479 -11.42 -5.08 -13.97
CA TRP A 479 -11.94 -6.27 -13.31
C TRP A 479 -13.03 -5.91 -12.28
N GLY A 480 -14.10 -6.70 -12.21
CA GLY A 480 -15.20 -6.47 -11.27
C GLY A 480 -15.89 -5.11 -11.44
N GLU A 481 -16.39 -4.57 -10.34
CA GLU A 481 -17.04 -3.26 -10.26
C GLU A 481 -16.00 -2.22 -9.87
N ASN A 482 -15.31 -1.66 -10.88
CA ASN A 482 -14.20 -0.72 -10.70
C ASN A 482 -13.06 -1.28 -9.83
N GLY A 483 -12.75 -2.57 -9.97
CA GLY A 483 -11.73 -3.29 -9.19
C GLY A 483 -12.22 -3.91 -7.88
N TYR A 484 -13.52 -3.81 -7.58
CA TYR A 484 -14.12 -4.39 -6.38
C TYR A 484 -14.97 -5.61 -6.71
N GLY A 485 -15.04 -6.54 -5.76
CA GLY A 485 -15.86 -7.76 -5.86
C GLY A 485 -16.73 -7.95 -4.63
N GLU A 486 -18.01 -8.30 -4.86
CA GLU A 486 -18.91 -8.75 -3.80
C GLU A 486 -18.99 -10.28 -3.83
N MET A 487 -18.68 -10.91 -2.70
CA MET A 487 -18.46 -12.36 -2.63
C MET A 487 -19.19 -13.00 -1.47
N LYS A 488 -19.80 -14.17 -1.70
CA LYS A 488 -20.34 -15.03 -0.65
C LYS A 488 -19.71 -16.42 -0.70
N GLY A 489 -19.85 -17.19 0.38
CA GLY A 489 -19.26 -18.53 0.51
C GLY A 489 -17.78 -18.55 0.88
N ILE A 490 -17.18 -17.38 1.14
CA ILE A 490 -15.74 -17.24 1.37
C ILE A 490 -15.25 -17.62 2.77
N LEU A 491 -16.12 -17.63 3.79
CA LEU A 491 -15.69 -17.69 5.19
C LEU A 491 -14.89 -18.95 5.50
N GLU A 492 -15.32 -20.09 4.97
CA GLU A 492 -14.64 -21.36 5.18
C GLU A 492 -13.35 -21.51 4.35
N ASP A 493 -13.13 -20.59 3.40
CA ASP A 493 -11.98 -20.51 2.49
C ASP A 493 -10.93 -19.48 2.93
N ILE A 494 -11.16 -18.72 3.99
CA ILE A 494 -10.15 -17.78 4.50
C ILE A 494 -9.03 -18.55 5.20
N LEU A 495 -7.80 -18.39 4.70
CA LEU A 495 -6.60 -18.98 5.31
C LEU A 495 -6.09 -18.15 6.48
N ALA A 496 -5.93 -16.86 6.23
CA ALA A 496 -5.39 -15.88 7.17
C ALA A 496 -5.78 -14.46 6.77
N GLY A 497 -5.64 -13.53 7.70
CA GLY A 497 -5.75 -12.10 7.53
C GLY A 497 -4.67 -11.38 8.31
N ILE A 498 -4.25 -10.21 7.82
CA ILE A 498 -3.26 -9.37 8.50
C ILE A 498 -3.93 -8.05 8.84
N LEU A 499 -4.11 -7.82 10.14
CA LEU A 499 -4.70 -6.61 10.68
C LEU A 499 -3.61 -5.75 11.32
N LEU A 500 -3.46 -4.51 10.87
CA LEU A 500 -2.60 -3.55 11.56
C LEU A 500 -3.36 -2.91 12.73
N SER A 501 -2.61 -2.42 13.70
CA SER A 501 -3.17 -1.72 14.85
C SER A 501 -2.48 -0.37 14.96
N GLY A 502 -3.25 0.72 14.93
CA GLY A 502 -2.71 2.06 15.17
C GLY A 502 -2.14 2.19 16.59
N PRO A 503 -1.31 3.22 16.86
CA PRO A 503 -1.19 4.43 16.06
C PRO A 503 -0.33 4.29 14.81
N PHE A 504 -0.59 5.12 13.81
CA PHE A 504 0.22 5.22 12.60
C PHE A 504 1.07 6.48 12.65
N THR A 505 2.32 6.41 12.19
CA THR A 505 3.26 7.55 12.21
C THR A 505 3.72 7.87 10.78
N PRO A 506 3.70 9.14 10.36
CA PRO A 506 4.15 9.53 9.04
C PRO A 506 5.68 9.57 8.97
N PRO A 507 6.25 9.78 7.78
CA PRO A 507 7.70 9.87 7.61
C PRO A 507 8.31 11.02 8.42
N THR A 508 9.53 10.85 8.92
CA THR A 508 10.22 11.87 9.72
C THR A 508 10.55 13.12 8.91
N ASN A 509 10.75 12.97 7.60
CA ASN A 509 10.98 14.09 6.70
C ASN A 509 9.65 14.61 6.14
N HIS A 510 9.27 15.81 6.58
CA HIS A 510 7.99 16.44 6.23
C HIS A 510 7.86 16.77 4.73
N SER A 511 8.94 16.75 3.94
CA SER A 511 8.84 16.97 2.49
C SER A 511 8.08 15.85 1.77
N TYR A 512 7.96 14.68 2.39
CA TYR A 512 7.21 13.53 1.86
C TYR A 512 5.76 13.47 2.33
N TRP A 513 5.31 14.47 3.08
CA TRP A 513 3.94 14.52 3.53
C TRP A 513 3.03 15.02 2.40
N PRO A 514 1.83 14.41 2.24
CA PRO A 514 0.83 14.94 1.34
C PRO A 514 0.48 16.40 1.67
N ALA A 515 0.17 17.19 0.65
CA ALA A 515 -0.11 18.62 0.83
C ALA A 515 -1.25 18.85 1.83
N GLY A 516 -1.01 19.69 2.84
CA GLY A 516 -2.00 20.02 3.87
C GLY A 516 -2.19 18.94 4.95
N PHE A 517 -1.37 17.89 4.96
CA PHE A 517 -1.28 16.96 6.09
C PHE A 517 -0.42 17.57 7.20
N ASP A 518 -0.89 17.49 8.45
CA ASP A 518 -0.27 18.12 9.62
C ASP A 518 0.00 17.14 10.77
N ASN A 519 -0.14 15.83 10.51
CA ASN A 519 0.03 14.78 11.51
C ASN A 519 -0.93 14.90 12.71
N THR A 520 -2.14 15.42 12.49
CA THR A 520 -3.20 15.46 13.51
C THR A 520 -4.43 14.66 13.08
N ILE A 521 -5.10 14.06 14.06
CA ILE A 521 -6.39 13.40 13.83
C ILE A 521 -7.45 14.49 13.73
N LYS A 522 -8.14 14.56 12.58
CA LYS A 522 -9.20 15.54 12.36
C LYS A 522 -10.48 15.14 13.08
N CYS A 523 -11.09 16.09 13.78
CA CYS A 523 -12.41 15.92 14.35
C CYS A 523 -13.40 16.72 13.50
N VAL A 524 -14.37 16.04 12.91
CA VAL A 524 -15.33 16.62 11.97
C VAL A 524 -16.73 16.50 12.58
N ASP A 525 -17.48 17.58 12.51
CA ASP A 525 -18.91 17.67 12.80
C ASP A 525 -19.55 18.36 11.59
N LYS A 526 -19.91 17.55 10.60
CA LYS A 526 -20.37 17.97 9.27
C LYS A 526 -21.81 18.42 9.29
N ASP A 527 -22.61 17.88 10.20
CA ASP A 527 -24.04 18.18 10.30
C ASP A 527 -24.40 19.11 11.48
N ASN A 528 -23.38 19.51 12.26
CA ASN A 528 -23.42 20.48 13.36
C ASN A 528 -24.33 20.07 14.53
N ASP A 529 -24.36 18.78 14.86
CA ASP A 529 -25.14 18.25 15.97
C ASP A 529 -24.35 18.14 17.30
N GLY A 530 -23.05 18.43 17.26
CA GLY A 530 -22.12 18.40 18.37
C GLY A 530 -21.51 17.02 18.67
N TYR A 531 -21.94 15.95 17.99
CA TYR A 531 -21.17 14.72 17.90
C TYR A 531 -20.13 14.89 16.80
N CYS A 532 -18.90 14.44 17.07
CA CYS A 532 -17.83 14.55 16.09
C CYS A 532 -17.34 13.17 15.70
N ASN A 533 -16.99 13.01 14.44
CA ASN A 533 -16.25 11.87 13.95
C ASN A 533 -14.74 12.15 14.04
N TRP A 534 -13.97 11.14 14.45
CA TRP A 534 -12.50 11.14 14.49
C TRP A 534 -11.93 9.79 14.03
N GLY A 535 -12.53 9.21 12.97
CA GLY A 535 -11.95 8.09 12.23
C GLY A 535 -11.96 6.76 12.98
N ILE A 536 -10.83 6.04 13.04
CA ILE A 536 -10.70 4.78 13.80
C ILE A 536 -9.90 4.90 15.11
N SER A 537 -9.54 6.12 15.53
CA SER A 537 -8.91 6.30 16.84
C SER A 537 -9.85 5.89 17.98
N GLU A 538 -9.33 5.06 18.90
CA GLU A 538 -10.05 4.56 20.07
C GLU A 538 -10.37 5.66 21.08
N VAL A 539 -9.49 6.66 21.17
CA VAL A 539 -9.62 7.78 22.09
C VAL A 539 -9.91 9.05 21.30
N LYS A 540 -10.84 9.86 21.82
CA LYS A 540 -11.10 11.19 21.31
C LYS A 540 -9.82 12.04 21.38
N PRO A 541 -9.31 12.55 20.24
CA PRO A 541 -8.14 13.41 20.24
C PRO A 541 -8.33 14.64 21.15
N SER A 542 -7.29 15.01 21.90
CA SER A 542 -7.29 16.24 22.70
C SER A 542 -7.35 17.51 21.85
N THR A 543 -7.04 17.39 20.56
CA THR A 543 -7.16 18.43 19.53
C THR A 543 -8.59 18.65 19.07
N CYS A 544 -9.54 17.77 19.40
CA CYS A 544 -10.94 17.96 19.04
C CYS A 544 -11.50 19.25 19.67
N PRO A 545 -12.36 20.00 18.95
CA PRO A 545 -13.10 21.11 19.52
C PRO A 545 -13.82 20.76 20.82
N VAL A 546 -13.87 21.70 21.77
CA VAL A 546 -14.64 21.55 23.02
C VAL A 546 -16.13 21.39 22.79
N SER A 547 -16.64 21.79 21.62
CA SER A 547 -18.03 21.56 21.20
C SER A 547 -18.32 20.08 20.93
N CYS A 548 -17.31 19.31 20.52
CA CYS A 548 -17.46 17.88 20.29
C CYS A 548 -17.82 17.18 21.60
N LYS A 549 -18.81 16.31 21.58
CA LYS A 549 -19.12 15.43 22.71
C LYS A 549 -18.03 14.38 22.94
N PRO A 550 -17.99 13.73 24.12
CA PRO A 550 -17.05 12.65 24.40
C PRO A 550 -17.26 11.43 23.51
N GLU A 551 -18.49 11.18 23.08
CA GLU A 551 -18.88 10.04 22.25
C GLU A 551 -18.71 10.32 20.77
N LYS A 552 -18.20 9.31 20.06
CA LYS A 552 -17.94 9.40 18.62
C LYS A 552 -19.25 9.37 17.85
N ASP A 553 -19.34 10.23 16.85
CA ASP A 553 -20.45 10.25 15.91
C ASP A 553 -20.51 8.96 15.09
N CYS A 554 -21.71 8.40 14.94
CA CYS A 554 -21.96 7.22 14.13
C CYS A 554 -22.28 7.56 12.66
N ASN A 555 -22.76 8.77 12.37
CA ASN A 555 -23.14 9.21 11.05
C ASN A 555 -23.11 10.74 10.92
N ASP A 556 -21.90 11.23 10.71
CA ASP A 556 -21.50 12.62 10.43
C ASP A 556 -22.03 13.17 9.09
N SER A 557 -23.29 12.88 8.76
CA SER A 557 -24.00 13.37 7.58
C SER A 557 -25.50 13.44 7.84
N ASN A 558 -25.95 13.17 9.07
CA ASN A 558 -27.34 13.12 9.45
C ASN A 558 -27.53 13.57 10.90
N ASN A 559 -27.79 14.86 11.08
CA ASN A 559 -28.00 15.55 12.37
C ASN A 559 -29.17 15.06 13.23
N LYS A 560 -29.83 13.97 12.82
CA LYS A 560 -30.83 13.26 13.63
C LYS A 560 -30.22 12.06 14.35
N LEU A 561 -28.98 11.69 14.03
CA LEU A 561 -28.25 10.54 14.54
C LEU A 561 -27.01 11.05 15.27
N GLY A 562 -26.87 10.71 16.55
CA GLY A 562 -25.73 11.14 17.36
C GLY A 562 -24.67 10.04 17.45
N SER A 563 -24.26 9.67 18.67
CA SER A 563 -23.29 8.58 18.82
C SER A 563 -23.84 7.21 18.43
N PHE A 564 -22.94 6.25 18.27
CA PHE A 564 -23.32 4.84 18.32
C PHE A 564 -24.05 4.60 19.64
N ILE A 565 -25.21 3.94 19.59
CA ILE A 565 -25.87 3.47 20.81
C ILE A 565 -24.92 2.41 21.38
N SER A 566 -24.65 2.46 22.67
CA SER A 566 -24.00 1.35 23.38
C SER A 566 -24.91 0.14 23.53
N ASP A 567 -26.05 0.12 22.80
CA ASP A 567 -26.88 -1.06 22.69
C ASP A 567 -26.12 -2.09 21.87
N LYS A 568 -26.62 -3.32 21.94
CA LYS A 568 -25.87 -4.46 21.44
C LYS A 568 -25.56 -4.32 19.94
N ASP A 569 -26.24 -3.45 19.18
CA ASP A 569 -26.36 -3.42 17.70
C ASP A 569 -25.42 -2.48 16.92
N TYR A 570 -24.55 -1.68 17.57
CA TYR A 570 -23.77 -0.61 16.90
C TYR A 570 -24.66 0.28 15.99
N ASN A 571 -25.92 0.46 16.36
CA ASN A 571 -26.84 1.32 15.65
C ASN A 571 -26.56 2.78 15.97
N CYS A 572 -26.87 3.65 15.01
CA CYS A 572 -26.87 5.08 15.25
C CYS A 572 -27.99 5.49 16.22
N CYS A 573 -27.65 6.22 17.27
CA CYS A 573 -28.65 6.71 18.21
C CYS A 573 -29.43 7.88 17.63
N LYS A 574 -30.76 7.88 17.69
CA LYS A 574 -31.55 9.08 17.37
C LYS A 574 -31.40 10.14 18.45
N ILE A 575 -30.95 11.34 18.09
CA ILE A 575 -30.82 12.48 19.00
C ILE A 575 -32.19 12.81 19.60
N GLY A 576 -32.23 13.00 20.92
CA GLY A 576 -33.47 13.19 21.69
C GLY A 576 -34.08 11.89 22.22
N LYS A 577 -33.57 10.72 21.83
CA LYS A 577 -33.67 9.50 22.64
C LYS A 577 -32.44 9.41 23.55
N ASN A 578 -32.53 8.66 24.65
CA ASN A 578 -31.42 8.46 25.57
C ASN A 578 -30.27 7.72 24.86
N CYS A 579 -29.42 8.46 24.15
CA CYS A 579 -28.16 7.94 23.59
C CYS A 579 -27.18 7.50 24.68
N HIS A 580 -27.59 7.63 25.96
CA HIS A 580 -26.86 7.25 27.16
C HIS A 580 -27.76 6.64 28.27
N SER A 581 -28.74 5.76 28.00
CA SER A 581 -29.41 5.03 29.09
C SER A 581 -29.15 3.53 29.10
N PHE A 582 -28.18 3.13 29.92
CA PHE A 582 -28.48 2.22 31.02
C PHE A 582 -28.01 2.85 32.33
N ALA A 583 -28.99 3.20 33.17
CA ALA A 583 -28.82 3.22 34.61
C ALA A 583 -28.87 1.75 35.06
N ASP A 584 -27.68 1.16 35.21
CA ASP A 584 -27.27 0.15 36.18
C ASP A 584 -25.75 -0.01 35.99
N ALA A 585 -24.95 1.01 36.26
CA ALA A 585 -24.44 1.30 37.60
C ALA A 585 -25.37 0.95 38.78
N ALA A 586 -25.72 -0.33 38.95
CA ALA A 586 -26.01 -0.90 40.24
C ALA A 586 -24.86 -1.84 40.60
N THR A 587 -23.97 -1.33 41.46
CA THR A 587 -23.03 -2.11 42.27
C THR A 587 -22.12 -3.10 41.55
N VAL A 588 -21.39 -2.63 40.55
CA VAL A 588 -19.94 -2.84 40.65
C VAL A 588 -19.44 -1.52 41.21
N PRO A 589 -18.72 -1.47 42.34
CA PRO A 589 -18.04 -0.22 42.68
C PRO A 589 -17.25 0.14 41.42
N ALA A 590 -17.53 1.30 40.82
CA ALA A 590 -16.66 1.89 39.81
C ALA A 590 -15.25 1.62 40.34
N PRO A 591 -14.37 0.91 39.59
CA PRO A 591 -13.11 0.43 40.15
C PRO A 591 -12.51 1.63 40.83
N ALA A 592 -12.50 1.60 42.17
CA ALA A 592 -12.44 2.82 42.98
C ALA A 592 -11.34 3.65 42.40
N CYS A 593 -11.67 4.81 41.79
CA CYS A 593 -10.80 5.41 40.79
C CYS A 593 -9.39 5.38 41.33
N VAL A 594 -8.55 4.51 40.75
CA VAL A 594 -7.30 4.13 41.41
C VAL A 594 -6.40 5.34 41.19
N PRO A 595 -6.11 6.13 42.23
CA PRO A 595 -5.33 7.34 42.05
C PRO A 595 -4.02 6.97 41.40
N LYS A 596 -3.75 7.49 40.20
CA LYS A 596 -2.47 7.23 39.56
C LYS A 596 -1.38 7.74 40.48
N THR A 597 -0.42 6.87 40.78
CA THR A 597 0.78 7.24 41.53
C THR A 597 1.63 8.20 40.70
N CYS A 598 2.50 8.94 41.36
CA CYS A 598 3.46 9.83 40.70
C CYS A 598 4.29 9.10 39.63
N ALA A 599 4.71 7.86 39.90
CA ALA A 599 5.40 7.01 38.94
C ALA A 599 4.55 6.69 37.70
N GLN A 600 3.28 6.36 37.88
CA GLN A 600 2.35 6.07 36.77
C GLN A 600 1.97 7.32 35.96
N LEU A 601 2.08 8.52 36.54
CA LEU A 601 1.92 9.79 35.85
C LEU A 601 3.22 10.30 35.20
N GLY A 602 4.34 9.57 35.38
CA GLY A 602 5.67 10.00 34.95
C GLY A 602 6.13 11.29 35.65
N LYS A 603 5.62 11.58 36.86
CA LYS A 603 5.94 12.79 37.63
C LYS A 603 6.76 12.45 38.87
N ASN A 604 7.73 13.28 39.22
CA ASN A 604 8.54 13.15 40.44
C ASN A 604 8.64 14.45 41.26
N CYS A 605 7.81 15.44 40.93
CA CYS A 605 7.62 16.66 41.72
C CYS A 605 6.29 17.35 41.37
N GLY A 606 5.82 18.25 42.23
CA GLY A 606 4.62 19.08 41.98
C GLY A 606 3.30 18.39 42.32
N SER A 607 2.19 19.12 42.22
CA SER A 607 0.84 18.61 42.54
C SER A 607 0.04 18.40 41.26
N TRP A 608 -0.45 17.18 41.06
CA TRP A 608 -1.06 16.74 39.81
C TRP A 608 -2.38 16.04 40.08
N SER A 609 -3.36 16.21 39.20
CA SER A 609 -4.59 15.42 39.27
C SER A 609 -4.22 13.94 39.15
N ASN A 610 -4.68 13.13 40.11
CA ASN A 610 -4.45 11.69 40.10
C ASN A 610 -5.43 10.93 39.17
N GLY A 611 -6.21 11.67 38.36
CA GLY A 611 -7.25 11.12 37.49
C GLY A 611 -8.58 10.86 38.18
N CYS A 612 -8.69 11.17 39.48
CA CYS A 612 -9.81 10.78 40.34
C CYS A 612 -10.40 11.95 41.14
N GLY A 613 -10.23 13.19 40.65
CA GLY A 613 -10.79 14.39 41.27
C GLY A 613 -10.03 14.92 42.49
N THR A 614 -8.91 14.30 42.87
CA THR A 614 -8.00 14.79 43.92
C THR A 614 -6.58 14.98 43.35
N ASN A 615 -5.80 15.86 43.95
CA ASN A 615 -4.42 16.08 43.50
C ASN A 615 -3.45 15.25 44.35
N ILE A 616 -2.53 14.53 43.71
CA ILE A 616 -1.40 13.86 44.35
C ILE A 616 -0.17 14.78 44.32
N ASN A 617 0.50 14.93 45.46
CA ASN A 617 1.76 15.68 45.56
C ASN A 617 2.94 14.73 45.34
N CYS A 618 3.67 14.92 44.25
CA CYS A 618 4.80 14.11 43.84
C CYS A 618 6.14 14.57 44.44
N GLY A 619 6.10 15.42 45.45
CA GLY A 619 7.27 15.90 46.17
C GLY A 619 7.83 17.21 45.61
N THR A 620 8.92 17.66 46.21
CA THR A 620 9.66 18.85 45.80
C THR A 620 11.04 18.45 45.31
N CYS A 621 11.56 19.16 44.32
CA CYS A 621 12.89 18.89 43.80
C CYS A 621 13.98 19.25 44.81
N SER A 622 15.08 18.49 44.79
CA SER A 622 16.28 18.80 45.57
C SER A 622 16.92 20.12 45.11
N ALA A 623 17.70 20.73 46.01
CA ALA A 623 18.34 22.03 45.78
C ALA A 623 19.08 22.08 44.42
N GLY A 624 18.83 23.14 43.63
CA GLY A 624 19.39 23.32 42.28
C GLY A 624 18.55 22.74 41.13
N LYS A 625 17.36 22.19 41.42
CA LYS A 625 16.40 21.70 40.42
C LYS A 625 15.05 22.39 40.60
N THR A 626 14.35 22.65 39.49
CA THR A 626 12.98 23.18 39.47
C THR A 626 12.03 22.13 38.92
N CYS A 627 10.81 22.11 39.45
CA CYS A 627 9.76 21.25 38.92
C CYS A 627 9.15 21.87 37.66
N THR A 628 9.44 21.29 36.50
CA THR A 628 8.89 21.73 35.21
C THR A 628 8.05 20.60 34.62
N ASN A 629 6.76 20.82 34.40
CA ASN A 629 5.81 19.81 33.92
C ASN A 629 5.84 18.49 34.72
N GLY A 630 6.18 18.59 36.01
CA GLY A 630 6.16 17.49 36.97
C GLY A 630 7.40 16.61 36.96
N VAL A 631 8.44 17.03 36.24
CA VAL A 631 9.77 16.42 36.29
C VAL A 631 10.78 17.43 36.85
N CYS A 632 11.62 16.99 37.79
CA CYS A 632 12.70 17.81 38.32
C CYS A 632 13.77 18.06 37.25
N ALA A 633 13.70 19.23 36.63
CA ALA A 633 14.68 19.73 35.70
C ALA A 633 15.79 20.49 36.45
N CYS A 634 17.04 20.27 36.04
CA CYS A 634 18.17 21.04 36.57
C CYS A 634 18.05 22.51 36.16
N ILE A 635 18.33 23.44 37.07
CA ILE A 635 18.37 24.87 36.75
C ILE A 635 19.79 25.18 36.26
N PRO A 636 19.99 25.50 34.96
CA PRO A 636 21.31 25.86 34.46
C PRO A 636 21.81 27.12 35.15
N LYS A 637 23.04 27.09 35.65
CA LYS A 637 23.65 28.30 36.23
C LYS A 637 23.91 29.31 35.11
N THR A 638 23.59 30.57 35.37
CA THR A 638 23.92 31.68 34.46
C THR A 638 25.41 32.03 34.54
N CYS A 639 25.94 32.72 33.52
CA CYS A 639 27.32 33.20 33.51
C CYS A 639 27.68 34.04 34.74
N ALA A 640 26.75 34.88 35.21
CA ALA A 640 26.91 35.66 36.43
C ALA A 640 27.01 34.78 37.68
N GLN A 641 26.20 33.73 37.77
CA GLN A 641 26.23 32.76 38.88
C GLN A 641 27.48 31.88 38.87
N LEU A 642 28.12 31.70 37.71
CA LEU A 642 29.40 31.00 37.56
C LEU A 642 30.62 31.91 37.75
N GLY A 643 30.42 33.23 37.88
CA GLY A 643 31.50 34.21 37.92
C GLY A 643 32.31 34.27 36.62
N LYS A 644 31.69 33.93 35.47
CA LYS A 644 32.34 33.89 34.16
C LYS A 644 31.82 35.01 33.28
N THR A 645 32.74 35.77 32.69
CA THR A 645 32.43 36.93 31.84
C THR A 645 32.65 36.66 30.34
N CYS A 646 33.28 35.52 29.99
CA CYS A 646 33.50 35.07 28.61
C CYS A 646 33.82 33.56 28.58
N GLY A 647 33.68 32.91 27.42
CA GLY A 647 34.05 31.50 27.19
C GLY A 647 32.88 30.51 27.36
N SER A 648 33.10 29.25 26.98
CA SER A 648 32.12 28.17 27.10
C SER A 648 32.39 27.35 28.36
N TRP A 649 31.41 27.28 29.26
CA TRP A 649 31.56 26.67 30.58
C TRP A 649 30.42 25.71 30.84
N SER A 650 30.67 24.63 31.58
CA SER A 650 29.58 23.75 32.00
C SER A 650 28.59 24.52 32.87
N ASN A 651 27.30 24.44 32.54
CA ASN A 651 26.23 25.10 33.29
C ASN A 651 25.75 24.30 34.51
N GLY A 652 26.40 23.18 34.82
CA GLY A 652 26.05 22.29 35.93
C GLY A 652 24.92 21.30 35.63
N CYS A 653 24.35 21.32 34.42
CA CYS A 653 23.23 20.47 33.99
C CYS A 653 23.57 19.60 32.76
N GLY A 654 24.85 19.27 32.57
CA GLY A 654 25.32 18.42 31.46
C GLY A 654 25.43 19.11 30.11
N THR A 655 25.15 20.42 30.03
CA THR A 655 25.34 21.24 28.82
C THR A 655 26.29 22.41 29.11
N ASN A 656 26.86 23.01 28.07
CA ASN A 656 27.74 24.17 28.21
C ASN A 656 26.96 25.46 27.95
N ILE A 657 27.18 26.48 28.77
CA ILE A 657 26.71 27.85 28.57
C ILE A 657 27.85 28.71 28.01
N ASN A 658 27.56 29.45 26.94
CA ASN A 658 28.50 30.38 26.32
C ASN A 658 28.33 31.77 26.95
N CYS A 659 29.38 32.25 27.62
CA CYS A 659 29.41 33.52 28.34
C CYS A 659 29.95 34.69 27.52
N GLY A 660 30.03 34.55 26.19
CA GLY A 660 30.53 35.57 25.27
C GLY A 660 31.98 35.33 24.85
N THR A 661 32.47 36.14 23.91
CA THR A 661 33.83 36.02 23.36
C THR A 661 34.87 36.51 24.35
N CYS A 662 35.96 35.75 24.56
CA CYS A 662 37.05 36.20 25.42
C CYS A 662 38.01 37.14 24.71
N ALA A 663 38.57 38.10 25.46
CA ALA A 663 39.67 38.93 25.00
C ALA A 663 40.83 38.04 24.52
N PRO A 664 41.55 38.47 23.46
CA PRO A 664 42.59 37.65 22.86
C PRO A 664 43.85 37.61 23.73
N ALA A 665 44.75 36.67 23.45
CA ALA A 665 46.08 36.66 24.05
C ALA A 665 46.89 37.91 23.65
N SER A 666 47.92 38.26 24.42
CA SER A 666 48.83 39.37 24.09
C SER A 666 49.73 39.01 22.90
N PRO A 667 50.02 39.94 21.98
CA PRO A 667 51.03 39.71 20.94
C PRO A 667 52.42 39.46 21.52
N THR A 668 53.23 38.67 20.83
CA THR A 668 54.54 38.20 21.31
C THR A 668 55.69 38.60 20.38
N GLY A 669 56.94 38.41 20.83
CA GLY A 669 58.13 38.67 20.02
C GLY A 669 58.31 40.13 19.59
N VAL A 670 57.87 41.07 20.42
CA VAL A 670 57.88 42.50 20.09
C VAL A 670 59.30 43.04 20.14
N THR A 671 59.77 43.61 19.03
CA THR A 671 61.09 44.25 18.93
C THR A 671 60.96 45.62 18.28
N ALA A 672 61.92 46.51 18.54
CA ALA A 672 61.98 47.84 17.94
C ALA A 672 63.43 48.17 17.57
N ASN A 673 63.67 48.40 16.29
CA ASN A 673 65.00 48.64 15.73
C ASN A 673 65.02 49.97 14.94
N LYS A 674 66.21 50.51 14.68
CA LYS A 674 66.37 51.70 13.85
C LYS A 674 65.68 51.48 12.49
N GLY A 675 64.90 52.46 12.06
CA GLY A 675 64.21 52.42 10.77
C GLY A 675 65.15 52.63 9.58
N PRO A 676 64.65 52.41 8.36
CA PRO A 676 65.45 52.52 7.13
C PRO A 676 65.85 53.96 6.76
N GLN A 677 65.21 54.97 7.33
CA GLN A 677 65.53 56.40 7.11
C GLN A 677 65.73 57.13 8.45
N ALA A 678 66.35 58.32 8.38
CA ALA A 678 66.53 59.19 9.54
C ALA A 678 65.17 59.47 10.23
N ARG A 679 65.22 59.56 11.57
CA ARG A 679 64.06 59.84 12.45
C ARG A 679 62.97 58.78 12.40
N GLN A 680 63.33 57.53 12.09
CA GLN A 680 62.42 56.39 12.07
C GLN A 680 62.83 55.24 13.01
N ILE A 681 61.84 54.52 13.53
CA ILE A 681 61.99 53.25 14.24
C ILE A 681 60.99 52.25 13.66
N THR A 682 61.46 51.05 13.34
CA THR A 682 60.62 49.93 12.89
C THR A 682 60.34 49.01 14.06
N ALA A 683 59.07 48.82 14.40
CA ALA A 683 58.61 47.87 15.40
C ALA A 683 57.98 46.63 14.74
N THR A 684 58.30 45.43 15.22
CA THR A 684 57.78 44.15 14.69
C THR A 684 57.31 43.22 15.80
N TRP A 685 56.34 42.34 15.53
CA TRP A 685 55.73 41.42 16.51
C TRP A 685 55.01 40.23 15.84
N HIS A 686 54.55 39.28 16.64
CA HIS A 686 53.69 38.15 16.22
C HIS A 686 52.27 38.30 16.78
N ASN A 687 51.28 38.10 15.91
CA ASN A 687 49.87 38.24 16.26
C ASN A 687 49.32 36.94 16.85
N PRO A 688 48.50 37.01 17.92
CA PRO A 688 47.69 35.88 18.36
C PRO A 688 46.53 35.63 17.40
N ALA A 689 45.99 34.41 17.41
CA ALA A 689 44.80 34.07 16.63
C ALA A 689 43.54 34.75 17.19
N GLY A 690 42.53 34.97 16.33
CA GLY A 690 41.22 35.47 16.74
C GLY A 690 41.18 36.94 17.15
N ILE A 691 42.04 37.78 16.55
CA ILE A 691 42.09 39.23 16.77
C ILE A 691 41.42 40.00 15.62
N ASP A 692 40.79 41.13 15.93
CA ASP A 692 40.16 42.02 14.96
C ASP A 692 41.08 43.22 14.63
N SER A 693 41.78 43.75 15.64
CA SER A 693 42.73 44.86 15.47
C SER A 693 43.86 44.84 16.51
N LEU A 694 44.84 45.73 16.32
CA LEU A 694 45.98 45.92 17.21
C LEU A 694 46.13 47.40 17.57
N LYS A 695 46.57 47.70 18.79
CA LYS A 695 46.94 49.04 19.24
C LYS A 695 48.43 49.08 19.52
N LEU A 696 49.19 49.77 18.67
CA LEU A 696 50.60 50.03 18.90
C LEU A 696 50.75 51.23 19.84
N GLN A 697 51.39 51.00 20.98
CA GLN A 697 51.66 52.05 21.96
C GLN A 697 53.14 52.39 22.01
N ARG A 698 53.42 53.67 22.25
CA ARG A 698 54.76 54.21 22.43
C ARG A 698 54.81 55.10 23.66
N ARG A 699 55.95 55.07 24.34
CA ARG A 699 56.37 56.11 25.30
C ARG A 699 57.83 56.49 25.12
N THR A 700 58.20 57.64 25.67
CA THR A 700 59.62 57.98 25.91
C THR A 700 60.11 57.31 27.20
N ALA A 701 61.42 57.35 27.47
CA ALA A 701 62.01 56.70 28.65
C ALA A 701 61.32 57.05 29.98
N THR A 702 60.82 58.28 30.13
CA THR A 702 60.14 58.78 31.35
C THR A 702 58.66 59.12 31.15
N GLY A 703 58.12 58.97 29.94
CA GLY A 703 56.75 59.37 29.60
C GLY A 703 55.70 58.27 29.83
N SER A 704 54.42 58.65 29.74
CA SER A 704 53.29 57.73 29.75
C SER A 704 53.07 57.04 28.39
N TRP A 705 52.44 55.88 28.40
CA TRP A 705 52.07 55.16 27.18
C TRP A 705 50.97 55.90 26.41
N SER A 706 51.20 56.06 25.11
CA SER A 706 50.22 56.63 24.17
C SER A 706 50.02 55.67 23.00
N THR A 707 48.77 55.43 22.59
CA THR A 707 48.50 54.70 21.35
C THR A 707 48.84 55.60 20.17
N ILE A 708 49.79 55.16 19.35
CA ILE A 708 50.25 55.92 18.19
C ILE A 708 49.67 55.41 16.87
N ALA A 709 49.15 54.18 16.87
CA ALA A 709 48.44 53.62 15.71
C ALA A 709 47.48 52.50 16.15
N THR A 710 46.34 52.43 15.47
CA THR A 710 45.46 51.25 15.48
C THR A 710 45.61 50.57 14.13
N LEU A 711 45.96 49.28 14.15
CA LEU A 711 46.39 48.51 12.99
C LEU A 711 45.45 47.33 12.74
N SER A 712 45.42 46.84 11.51
CA SER A 712 44.64 45.65 11.15
C SER A 712 45.18 44.38 11.84
N SER A 713 44.32 43.38 12.02
CA SER A 713 44.68 42.08 12.61
C SER A 713 45.81 41.31 11.91
N LYS A 714 46.15 41.66 10.66
CA LYS A 714 47.23 41.02 9.89
C LYS A 714 48.57 41.75 9.97
N THR A 715 48.60 42.95 10.54
CA THR A 715 49.81 43.76 10.59
C THR A 715 50.78 43.21 11.63
N THR A 716 52.04 42.97 11.24
CA THR A 716 53.12 42.47 12.12
C THR A 716 54.33 43.41 12.18
N THR A 717 54.28 44.54 11.46
CA THR A 717 55.35 45.53 11.39
C THR A 717 54.80 46.95 11.25
N TYR A 718 55.48 47.94 11.83
CA TYR A 718 55.13 49.36 11.72
C TYR A 718 56.37 50.26 11.77
N ILE A 719 56.43 51.25 10.87
CA ILE A 719 57.50 52.24 10.83
C ILE A 719 56.98 53.54 11.45
N ASN A 720 57.53 53.91 12.61
CA ASN A 720 57.21 55.15 13.30
C ASN A 720 58.15 56.27 12.85
N THR A 721 57.61 57.35 12.29
CA THR A 721 58.37 58.44 11.65
C THR A 721 58.33 59.73 12.46
N GLY A 722 59.16 60.72 12.08
CA GLY A 722 59.16 62.06 12.67
C GLY A 722 59.77 62.16 14.07
N LEU A 723 60.46 61.11 14.53
CA LEU A 723 60.95 61.01 15.90
C LEU A 723 62.07 62.02 16.20
N SER A 724 62.13 62.50 17.45
CA SER A 724 63.26 63.28 17.94
C SER A 724 64.51 62.41 18.10
N CYS A 725 65.62 62.94 17.62
CA CYS A 725 66.96 62.33 17.60
C CYS A 725 67.59 62.15 18.99
N THR A 726 67.18 62.93 19.98
CA THR A 726 67.77 62.90 21.32
C THR A 726 67.01 61.98 22.29
N SER A 727 65.78 61.62 21.93
CA SER A 727 64.88 60.83 22.79
C SER A 727 65.04 59.32 22.59
N LEU A 728 64.83 58.57 23.68
CA LEU A 728 64.73 57.11 23.66
C LEU A 728 63.25 56.71 23.72
N TYR A 729 62.87 55.75 22.88
CA TYR A 729 61.49 55.28 22.76
C TYR A 729 61.37 53.81 23.13
N LYS A 730 60.20 53.45 23.62
CA LYS A 730 59.79 52.09 23.94
C LYS A 730 58.45 51.80 23.31
N TYR A 731 58.25 50.56 22.88
CA TYR A 731 57.02 50.11 22.24
C TYR A 731 56.43 48.92 22.98
N ARG A 732 55.10 48.82 22.92
CA ARG A 732 54.33 47.63 23.27
C ARG A 732 53.09 47.59 22.40
N ILE A 733 52.49 46.43 22.26
CA ILE A 733 51.31 46.25 21.44
C ILE A 733 50.23 45.50 22.20
N ILE A 734 48.97 45.85 21.91
CA ILE A 734 47.78 45.25 22.51
C ILE A 734 46.93 44.70 21.36
N ALA A 735 46.48 43.45 21.48
CA ALA A 735 45.50 42.87 20.55
C ALA A 735 44.08 43.18 21.03
N HIS A 736 43.14 43.26 20.10
CA HIS A 736 41.74 43.52 20.39
C HIS A 736 40.84 42.62 19.56
N ASN A 737 39.76 42.13 20.17
CA ASN A 737 38.63 41.53 19.47
C ASN A 737 37.31 41.93 20.16
N ALA A 738 36.18 41.37 19.71
CA ALA A 738 34.87 41.57 20.33
C ALA A 738 34.81 41.29 21.85
N GLY A 739 35.72 40.50 22.41
CA GLY A 739 35.88 40.22 23.85
C GLY A 739 36.72 41.24 24.62
N GLY A 740 37.31 42.23 23.96
CA GLY A 740 38.07 43.33 24.55
C GLY A 740 39.55 43.35 24.19
N ASP A 741 40.30 44.20 24.88
CA ASP A 741 41.76 44.32 24.74
C ASP A 741 42.47 43.20 25.51
N SER A 742 43.53 42.64 24.90
CA SER A 742 44.49 41.80 25.59
C SER A 742 45.25 42.62 26.64
N SER A 743 45.93 41.93 27.57
CA SER A 743 47.04 42.57 28.28
C SER A 743 48.09 43.09 27.28
N PRO A 744 48.84 44.17 27.58
CA PRO A 744 49.92 44.60 26.72
C PRO A 744 51.00 43.53 26.58
N SER A 745 51.64 43.47 25.40
CA SER A 745 52.84 42.68 25.18
C SER A 745 53.97 43.05 26.15
N SER A 746 55.03 42.25 26.16
CA SER A 746 56.31 42.70 26.71
C SER A 746 56.76 44.01 26.05
N GLU A 747 57.47 44.83 26.83
CA GLU A 747 58.01 46.10 26.35
C GLU A 747 59.31 45.85 25.57
N THR A 748 59.52 46.57 24.47
CA THR A 748 60.80 46.51 23.74
C THR A 748 61.95 47.09 24.58
N ALA A 749 63.19 46.82 24.19
CA ALA A 749 64.32 47.62 24.67
C ALA A 749 64.17 49.11 24.28
N LEU A 750 64.87 50.01 24.98
CA LEU A 750 64.93 51.42 24.62
C LEU A 750 65.73 51.58 23.32
N VAL A 751 65.15 52.29 22.35
CA VAL A 751 65.76 52.50 21.04
C VAL A 751 65.75 53.99 20.67
N ARG A 752 66.86 54.45 20.10
CA ARG A 752 67.03 55.80 19.55
C ARG A 752 67.02 55.71 18.01
N PRO A 753 66.29 56.58 17.29
CA PRO A 753 66.30 56.59 15.82
C PRO A 753 67.66 56.99 15.25
N SER A 754 67.93 56.66 13.98
CA SER A 754 69.07 57.25 13.24
C SER A 754 68.81 58.74 12.96
N CYS A 755 69.87 59.55 12.91
CA CYS A 755 69.81 60.99 12.58
C CYS A 755 70.63 61.35 11.35
N LEU A 756 71.27 60.34 10.77
CA LEU A 756 71.97 60.37 9.50
C LEU A 756 71.13 59.61 8.49
#